data_AF-A0A8W8LWI9-F1
#
_entry.id   AF-A0A8W8LWI9-F1
#
_cell.length_a   1.000
_cell.length_b   1.000
_cell.length_c   1.000
_cell.angle_alpha   90.00
_cell.angle_beta   90.00
_cell.angle_gamma   90.00
#
_symmetry.space_group_name_H-M   'P 1'
#
loop_
_entity.id
_entity.type
_entity.pdbx_description
1 polymer ?
#
loop_
_entity_poly.entity_id
_entity_poly.type
_entity_poly.pdbx_seq_one_letter_code
_entity_poly.pdbx_strand_id
1 'polypeptide(L)'
;MTMRVAIIGGGCCGLTAIKACTEAGLQPVCFERTGDICGLWRFTEDVIEGKGSVAKSTIIKTSKEMTAFSDFPPPPEFPVYMHQEYVCTYFRMYADKFDLKKYIRFKSEIERVSKSEDFVETGRWKLTIKDTTTGVSTEETFDAVVVCTGHHAYKHYAKFPGMEKFKGEIVHTHDYKYSAPYKNKKAIVVGVGNSGIDAAVDLSHVTSPVYLSTRRGAWVQRNIGPKGVPGDFVTTTRWNSYLESTLPQSWTDSANERRVNQNFDHTLYSVKPKHRISGQHPSVNDDLPLRLASGSVKMKPNIKRFTESHVEFDDGSIVTNVDVVVLATGYDYGYPFIDKDVVDVQENVLDFYLYEFLPDLEKQTMAFIGCIQPTGAIMPIAELQCRYAMQVFKGEKTLPSPAAMWADIKRRRSAVRGRYVNTQRHTIQVDYITFLDEMASKVGCKPNILRYLLTNPVFAMKLIFGPCTAYQYRLRGPNSWEGAKKAIENQWERTEKATMVKDPPAVERQGWGMPGLYTIAGVIMLAVLIRVFYCICITCALCYEPNWNSLDTRKNPEWYDEGKIGIFLHWGVYSVPGNMVWFWYYWKGQKLPEFVRFMKDHYPPNFQYADFAPQFRAEFFDADEWAKIFKDAGARYVVLTTKHHEGFTLWPSKYSFNWNAMSVGPKRDLVGEFSNAIKKSGLHLGLYHSLFEWFNPLYIKDKANNFNTQDFVMAKTMPELYELVNTYHPDYVWSDGVPSDSGNSSYWNAPEFVAWLYNESPVKQRVVTNDRWGIDTMCKHGGVLTCTDRYNPGKLKKRKWENAFTIDKKSWGFRRNAVLSDFMTMEEILYQVITTVSCGGNALIDAGPTPYGTIPPIFQERLKQLGSWLRVNGEGIYRTVPWLHQNDTVNPHVWYTVSKYSSVLVYAFLLEWPDNNIVKLGAPEPSSKTVVYLVGYPDPIPWKAGPNGGIQLTIPNIPLPQMPCMWAWAFRLIDLSN
;
A
#
# COMPACT_ATOMS: atom_id res chain seq x y z
N MET A 1 37.50 -16.12 -11.37
CA MET A 1 37.32 -15.72 -12.78
C MET A 1 36.26 -14.63 -12.83
N THR A 2 36.36 -13.70 -13.76
CA THR A 2 35.34 -12.66 -13.96
C THR A 2 34.07 -13.28 -14.55
N MET A 3 32.91 -12.96 -13.98
CA MET A 3 31.62 -13.50 -14.40
C MET A 3 31.29 -13.10 -15.84
N ARG A 4 31.00 -14.07 -16.71
CA ARG A 4 30.59 -13.89 -18.11
C ARG A 4 29.08 -13.76 -18.22
N VAL A 5 28.60 -12.65 -18.77
CA VAL A 5 27.17 -12.35 -18.89
C VAL A 5 26.76 -12.35 -20.36
N ALA A 6 25.83 -13.22 -20.75
CA ALA A 6 25.22 -13.19 -22.06
C ALA A 6 24.12 -12.12 -22.11
N ILE A 7 24.15 -11.25 -23.12
CA ILE A 7 23.13 -10.22 -23.35
C ILE A 7 22.45 -10.54 -24.68
N ILE A 8 21.12 -10.67 -24.68
CA ILE A 8 20.37 -11.09 -25.87
C ILE A 8 19.68 -9.86 -26.49
N GLY A 9 20.24 -9.35 -27.59
CA GLY A 9 19.75 -8.21 -28.37
C GLY A 9 20.56 -6.92 -28.15
N GLY A 10 20.98 -6.29 -29.24
CA GLY A 10 21.78 -5.05 -29.29
C GLY A 10 20.94 -3.76 -29.43
N GLY A 11 19.71 -3.78 -28.91
CA GLY A 11 18.83 -2.60 -28.84
C GLY A 11 19.20 -1.64 -27.70
N CYS A 12 18.35 -0.66 -27.40
CA CYS A 12 18.58 0.30 -26.31
C CYS A 12 18.84 -0.38 -24.94
N CYS A 13 18.08 -1.43 -24.61
CA CYS A 13 18.26 -2.21 -23.39
C CYS A 13 19.58 -2.99 -23.38
N GLY A 14 19.98 -3.55 -24.53
CA GLY A 14 21.25 -4.27 -24.68
C GLY A 14 22.45 -3.37 -24.50
N LEU A 15 22.44 -2.18 -25.09
CA LEU A 15 23.51 -1.20 -24.94
C LEU A 15 23.69 -0.77 -23.48
N THR A 16 22.59 -0.51 -22.76
CA THR A 16 22.67 -0.20 -21.32
C THR A 16 23.11 -1.40 -20.49
N ALA A 17 22.74 -2.62 -20.88
CA ALA A 17 23.18 -3.84 -20.22
C ALA A 17 24.71 -4.06 -20.38
N ILE A 18 25.25 -3.87 -21.59
CA ILE A 18 26.70 -3.96 -21.83
C ILE A 18 27.42 -2.94 -20.96
N LYS A 19 26.97 -1.68 -20.98
CA LYS A 19 27.59 -0.64 -20.17
C LYS A 19 27.51 -0.95 -18.68
N ALA A 20 26.34 -1.33 -18.17
CA ALA A 20 26.17 -1.69 -16.76
C ALA A 20 27.09 -2.88 -16.36
N CYS A 21 27.25 -3.88 -17.24
CA CYS A 21 28.20 -4.98 -17.01
C CYS A 21 29.63 -4.44 -16.86
N THR A 22 30.07 -3.58 -17.78
CA THR A 22 31.42 -2.99 -17.72
C THR A 22 31.62 -2.11 -16.49
N GLU A 23 30.61 -1.34 -16.09
CA GLU A 23 30.61 -0.51 -14.87
C GLU A 23 30.67 -1.36 -13.60
N ALA A 24 30.11 -2.57 -13.61
CA ALA A 24 30.13 -3.51 -12.51
C ALA A 24 31.40 -4.40 -12.47
N GLY A 25 32.24 -4.34 -13.51
CA GLY A 25 33.43 -5.18 -13.67
C GLY A 25 33.14 -6.61 -14.14
N LEU A 26 31.99 -6.85 -14.80
CA LEU A 26 31.60 -8.12 -15.39
C LEU A 26 32.05 -8.20 -16.86
N GLN A 27 32.04 -9.40 -17.46
CA GLN A 27 32.43 -9.61 -18.86
C GLN A 27 31.20 -9.85 -19.75
N PRO A 28 30.66 -8.81 -20.42
CA PRO A 28 29.50 -8.98 -21.29
C PRO A 28 29.87 -9.62 -22.64
N VAL A 29 28.95 -10.43 -23.16
CA VAL A 29 28.91 -10.85 -24.57
C VAL A 29 27.48 -10.65 -25.06
N CYS A 30 27.29 -9.69 -25.96
CA CYS A 30 25.99 -9.38 -26.54
C CYS A 30 25.82 -10.09 -27.87
N PHE A 31 24.70 -10.79 -28.04
CA PHE A 31 24.30 -11.45 -29.27
C PHE A 31 23.24 -10.61 -29.97
N GLU A 32 23.58 -10.06 -31.14
CA GLU A 32 22.67 -9.29 -31.97
C GLU A 32 22.40 -10.06 -33.26
N ARG A 33 21.14 -10.44 -33.47
CA ARG A 33 20.75 -11.28 -34.61
C ARG A 33 20.98 -10.61 -35.95
N THR A 34 21.00 -9.28 -36.00
CA THR A 34 21.22 -8.50 -37.22
C THR A 34 22.67 -8.04 -37.35
N GLY A 35 23.00 -7.40 -38.48
CA GLY A 35 24.32 -6.84 -38.73
C GLY A 35 24.60 -5.48 -38.09
N ASP A 36 23.71 -4.94 -37.24
CA ASP A 36 23.88 -3.62 -36.61
C ASP A 36 23.04 -3.51 -35.33
N ILE A 37 23.28 -2.49 -34.52
CA ILE A 37 22.57 -2.20 -33.26
C ILE A 37 21.23 -1.45 -33.51
N CYS A 38 20.70 -0.84 -32.44
CA CYS A 38 19.48 -0.02 -32.35
C CYS A 38 18.15 -0.79 -32.26
N GLY A 39 18.10 -2.06 -32.68
CA GLY A 39 16.89 -2.88 -32.60
C GLY A 39 15.70 -2.23 -33.32
N LEU A 40 14.59 -2.05 -32.60
CA LEU A 40 13.35 -1.43 -33.11
C LEU A 40 13.58 -0.09 -33.83
N TRP A 41 14.53 0.72 -33.35
CA TRP A 41 14.77 2.07 -33.88
C TRP A 41 15.61 2.08 -35.15
N ARG A 42 16.08 0.92 -35.63
CA ARG A 42 16.71 0.80 -36.95
C ARG A 42 15.64 0.45 -37.97
N PHE A 43 15.24 1.45 -38.77
CA PHE A 43 14.42 1.17 -39.94
C PHE A 43 15.16 0.24 -40.92
N THR A 44 14.47 -0.80 -41.35
CA THR A 44 14.86 -1.68 -42.46
C THR A 44 13.67 -1.89 -43.39
N GLU A 45 13.95 -2.03 -44.68
CA GLU A 45 12.96 -2.42 -45.69
C GLU A 45 12.40 -3.81 -45.38
N ASP A 46 13.30 -4.76 -45.11
CA ASP A 46 12.94 -6.14 -44.80
C ASP A 46 12.14 -6.24 -43.49
N VAL A 47 11.06 -7.00 -43.56
CA VAL A 47 10.20 -7.37 -42.45
C VAL A 47 10.55 -8.79 -42.03
N ILE A 48 11.00 -8.95 -40.79
CA ILE A 48 11.43 -10.25 -40.24
C ILE A 48 10.59 -10.52 -38.99
N GLU A 49 9.92 -11.67 -38.94
CA GLU A 49 9.16 -12.08 -37.75
C GLU A 49 10.07 -12.20 -36.52
N GLY A 50 9.59 -11.77 -35.36
CA GLY A 50 10.39 -11.78 -34.13
C GLY A 50 11.49 -10.71 -34.10
N LYS A 51 11.50 -9.75 -35.03
CA LYS A 51 12.34 -8.55 -34.97
C LYS A 51 11.45 -7.31 -34.94
N GLY A 52 11.61 -6.44 -33.94
CA GLY A 52 10.87 -5.18 -33.88
C GLY A 52 11.04 -4.34 -35.17
N SER A 53 9.93 -3.76 -35.61
CA SER A 53 9.83 -3.04 -36.88
C SER A 53 9.12 -1.69 -36.71
N VAL A 54 9.59 -0.68 -37.44
CA VAL A 54 9.01 0.66 -37.50
C VAL A 54 8.74 1.08 -38.95
N ALA A 55 7.81 2.02 -39.13
CA ALA A 55 7.57 2.69 -40.39
C ALA A 55 8.63 3.76 -40.65
N LYS A 56 8.83 4.15 -41.91
CA LYS A 56 9.81 5.18 -42.25
C LYS A 56 9.47 6.54 -41.62
N SER A 57 8.18 6.81 -41.42
CA SER A 57 7.64 8.05 -40.85
C SER A 57 7.72 8.13 -39.31
N THR A 58 8.23 7.11 -38.62
CA THR A 58 8.20 7.04 -37.15
C THR A 58 9.05 8.12 -36.47
N ILE A 59 8.41 8.87 -35.57
CA ILE A 59 9.01 9.85 -34.65
C ILE A 59 8.72 9.41 -33.21
N ILE A 60 9.73 9.49 -32.34
CA ILE A 60 9.57 9.16 -30.92
C ILE A 60 8.61 10.14 -30.22
N LYS A 61 7.79 9.64 -29.29
CA LYS A 61 6.75 10.41 -28.58
C LYS A 61 7.22 11.04 -27.26
N THR A 62 8.50 10.92 -26.93
CA THR A 62 9.15 11.49 -25.75
C THR A 62 10.26 12.41 -26.20
N SER A 63 10.42 13.55 -25.53
CA SER A 63 11.44 14.53 -25.89
C SER A 63 12.85 13.99 -25.66
N LYS A 64 13.83 14.54 -26.37
CA LYS A 64 15.22 14.05 -26.37
C LYS A 64 15.83 13.99 -24.97
N GLU A 65 15.55 14.97 -24.11
CA GLU A 65 16.10 15.01 -22.76
C GLU A 65 15.42 14.02 -21.81
N MET A 66 14.13 13.73 -22.02
CA MET A 66 13.40 12.71 -21.26
C MET A 66 13.75 11.29 -21.73
N THR A 67 14.19 11.14 -22.99
CA THR A 67 14.60 9.87 -23.61
C THR A 67 16.06 9.51 -23.32
N ALA A 68 16.88 10.50 -22.96
CA ALA A 68 18.32 10.34 -22.77
C ALA A 68 18.69 9.25 -21.76
N PHE A 69 19.79 8.55 -22.02
CA PHE A 69 20.51 7.81 -20.97
C PHE A 69 21.04 8.79 -19.92
N SER A 70 21.06 8.37 -18.65
CA SER A 70 21.24 9.24 -17.48
C SER A 70 22.59 9.94 -17.39
N ASP A 71 23.59 9.48 -18.13
CA ASP A 71 24.93 10.05 -18.18
C ASP A 71 25.41 10.41 -19.59
N PHE A 72 24.50 10.44 -20.56
CA PHE A 72 24.83 10.79 -21.95
C PHE A 72 23.71 11.59 -22.61
N PRO A 73 23.66 12.91 -22.44
CA PRO A 73 22.66 13.74 -23.09
C PRO A 73 22.78 13.71 -24.63
N PRO A 74 21.67 13.69 -25.39
CA PRO A 74 21.71 13.85 -26.84
C PRO A 74 22.35 15.18 -27.27
N PRO A 75 22.89 15.29 -28.49
CA PRO A 75 23.44 16.55 -28.94
C PRO A 75 22.42 17.72 -28.88
N PRO A 76 22.83 18.93 -28.46
CA PRO A 76 21.94 20.09 -28.38
C PRO A 76 21.23 20.43 -29.71
N GLU A 77 21.87 20.14 -30.84
CA GLU A 77 21.36 20.35 -32.19
C GLU A 77 20.35 19.27 -32.65
N PHE A 78 20.23 18.15 -31.93
CA PHE A 78 19.27 17.12 -32.30
C PHE A 78 17.83 17.63 -32.07
N PRO A 79 16.88 17.26 -32.95
CA PRO A 79 15.47 17.63 -32.80
C PRO A 79 14.91 17.23 -31.44
N VAL A 80 13.98 18.03 -30.90
CA VAL A 80 13.31 17.77 -29.62
C VAL A 80 12.61 16.43 -29.63
N TYR A 81 11.84 16.12 -30.67
CA TYR A 81 11.25 14.81 -30.92
C TYR A 81 12.00 14.19 -32.11
N MET A 82 12.79 13.16 -31.82
CA MET A 82 13.70 12.56 -32.79
C MET A 82 12.98 11.60 -33.74
N HIS A 83 13.21 11.78 -35.04
CA HIS A 83 12.93 10.73 -36.03
C HIS A 83 13.77 9.49 -35.70
N GLN A 84 13.31 8.29 -36.08
CA GLN A 84 14.00 7.04 -35.75
C GLN A 84 15.48 7.01 -36.16
N GLU A 85 15.88 7.72 -37.23
CA GLU A 85 17.29 7.84 -37.65
C GLU A 85 18.14 8.59 -36.62
N TYR A 86 17.62 9.67 -36.03
CA TYR A 86 18.31 10.40 -34.97
C TYR A 86 18.39 9.58 -33.68
N VAL A 87 17.36 8.80 -33.36
CA VAL A 87 17.39 7.88 -32.20
C VAL A 87 18.46 6.81 -32.38
N CYS A 88 18.52 6.17 -33.56
CA CYS A 88 19.56 5.16 -33.83
C CYS A 88 20.96 5.79 -33.92
N THR A 89 21.08 7.01 -34.45
CA THR A 89 22.34 7.77 -34.44
C THR A 89 22.80 8.02 -33.01
N TYR A 90 21.91 8.46 -32.12
CA TYR A 90 22.21 8.64 -30.69
C TYR A 90 22.67 7.34 -30.02
N PHE A 91 22.07 6.20 -30.34
CA PHE A 91 22.52 4.89 -29.83
C PHE A 91 23.90 4.48 -30.34
N ARG A 92 24.22 4.77 -31.61
CA ARG A 92 25.57 4.57 -32.15
C ARG A 92 26.58 5.46 -31.44
N MET A 93 26.25 6.74 -31.22
CA MET A 93 27.09 7.66 -30.46
C MET A 93 27.34 7.17 -29.03
N TYR A 94 26.32 6.63 -28.37
CA TYR A 94 26.46 6.03 -27.04
C TYR A 94 27.37 4.81 -27.07
N ALA A 95 27.16 3.90 -28.02
CA ALA A 95 27.99 2.71 -28.20
C ALA A 95 29.47 3.06 -28.49
N ASP A 96 29.71 4.10 -29.29
CA ASP A 96 31.07 4.57 -29.60
C ASP A 96 31.70 5.29 -28.41
N LYS A 97 30.95 6.14 -27.70
CA LYS A 97 31.44 6.88 -26.53
C LYS A 97 31.95 5.98 -25.41
N PHE A 98 31.25 4.86 -25.19
CA PHE A 98 31.58 3.90 -24.13
C PHE A 98 32.25 2.62 -24.66
N ASP A 99 32.66 2.60 -25.93
CA ASP A 99 33.36 1.47 -26.57
C ASP A 99 32.64 0.11 -26.38
N LEU A 100 31.33 0.10 -26.60
CA LEU A 100 30.45 -1.04 -26.34
C LEU A 100 30.46 -2.07 -27.47
N LYS A 101 30.78 -1.65 -28.71
CA LYS A 101 30.67 -2.49 -29.91
C LYS A 101 31.56 -3.73 -29.86
N LYS A 102 32.71 -3.67 -29.18
CA LYS A 102 33.63 -4.81 -29.02
C LYS A 102 33.03 -6.01 -28.28
N TYR A 103 31.96 -5.80 -27.53
CA TYR A 103 31.25 -6.86 -26.81
C TYR A 103 30.11 -7.47 -27.63
N ILE A 104 29.84 -6.97 -28.83
CA ILE A 104 28.69 -7.37 -29.65
C ILE A 104 29.14 -8.33 -30.74
N ARG A 105 28.52 -9.51 -30.76
CA ARG A 105 28.58 -10.46 -31.86
C ARG A 105 27.36 -10.26 -32.74
N PHE A 106 27.59 -9.60 -33.88
CA PHE A 106 26.55 -9.39 -34.88
C PHE A 106 26.23 -10.68 -35.62
N LYS A 107 25.06 -10.69 -36.27
CA LYS A 107 24.57 -11.83 -37.06
C LYS A 107 24.48 -13.12 -36.22
N SER A 108 24.31 -13.00 -34.91
CA SER A 108 24.24 -14.12 -33.96
C SER A 108 22.85 -14.17 -33.33
N GLU A 109 22.04 -15.15 -33.73
CA GLU A 109 20.69 -15.38 -33.21
C GLU A 109 20.72 -16.42 -32.09
N ILE A 110 20.00 -16.16 -31.00
CA ILE A 110 19.82 -17.16 -29.94
C ILE A 110 18.63 -18.04 -30.29
N GLU A 111 18.89 -19.30 -30.60
CA GLU A 111 17.84 -20.29 -30.88
C GLU A 111 17.27 -20.89 -29.60
N ARG A 112 18.12 -21.09 -28.59
CA ARG A 112 17.72 -21.70 -27.32
C ARG A 112 18.57 -21.21 -26.14
N VAL A 113 17.94 -21.04 -24.98
CA VAL A 113 18.51 -20.77 -23.67
C VAL A 113 17.94 -21.81 -22.71
N SER A 114 18.81 -22.64 -22.14
CA SER A 114 18.43 -23.65 -21.16
C SER A 114 19.35 -23.57 -19.93
N LYS A 115 18.86 -24.08 -18.80
CA LYS A 115 19.71 -24.31 -17.61
C LYS A 115 20.87 -25.24 -18.00
N SER A 116 22.09 -24.99 -17.49
CA SER A 116 23.16 -25.99 -17.58
C SER A 116 22.84 -27.20 -16.71
N GLU A 117 23.49 -28.33 -16.98
CA GLU A 117 23.31 -29.56 -16.16
C GLU A 117 23.61 -29.33 -14.68
N ASP A 118 24.54 -28.41 -14.38
CA ASP A 118 24.96 -28.01 -13.03
C ASP A 118 24.35 -26.67 -12.56
N PHE A 119 23.18 -26.29 -13.08
CA PHE A 119 22.55 -24.99 -12.77
C PHE A 119 22.26 -24.78 -11.29
N VAL A 120 21.80 -25.82 -10.58
CA VAL A 120 21.46 -25.71 -9.15
C VAL A 120 22.67 -25.29 -8.30
N GLU A 121 23.86 -25.71 -8.71
CA GLU A 121 25.12 -25.37 -8.03
C GLU A 121 25.68 -24.04 -8.54
N THR A 122 25.76 -23.88 -9.87
CA THR A 122 26.53 -22.81 -10.52
C THR A 122 25.69 -21.62 -11.00
N GLY A 123 24.40 -21.82 -11.27
CA GLY A 123 23.51 -20.83 -11.87
C GLY A 123 23.80 -20.54 -13.35
N ARG A 124 24.55 -21.40 -14.05
CA ARG A 124 25.01 -21.16 -15.42
C ARG A 124 23.99 -21.54 -16.49
N TRP A 125 24.03 -20.83 -17.61
CA TRP A 125 23.11 -20.98 -18.72
C TRP A 125 23.82 -21.51 -19.94
N LYS A 126 23.19 -22.44 -20.64
CA LYS A 126 23.63 -22.97 -21.93
C LYS A 126 22.85 -22.27 -23.04
N LEU A 127 23.57 -21.65 -23.98
CA LEU A 127 22.99 -20.92 -25.10
C LEU A 127 23.33 -21.64 -26.41
N THR A 128 22.32 -21.88 -27.24
CA THR A 128 22.49 -22.30 -28.64
C THR A 128 22.44 -21.06 -29.53
N ILE A 129 23.56 -20.75 -30.18
CA ILE A 129 23.79 -19.53 -30.94
C ILE A 129 23.94 -19.89 -32.41
N LYS A 130 23.08 -19.34 -33.27
CA LYS A 130 23.14 -19.52 -34.71
C LYS A 130 23.78 -18.32 -35.39
N ASP A 131 24.80 -18.59 -36.20
CA ASP A 131 25.31 -17.61 -37.15
C ASP A 131 24.30 -17.47 -38.30
N THR A 132 23.67 -16.30 -38.41
CA THR A 132 22.65 -16.01 -39.42
C THR A 132 23.21 -15.88 -40.85
N THR A 133 24.54 -15.83 -41.01
CA THR A 133 25.24 -15.84 -42.31
C THR A 133 25.47 -17.26 -42.81
N THR A 134 25.93 -18.16 -41.93
CA THR A 134 26.32 -19.53 -42.31
C THR A 134 25.23 -20.56 -42.01
N GLY A 135 24.31 -20.25 -41.11
CA GLY A 135 23.28 -21.17 -40.61
C GLY A 135 23.78 -22.17 -39.56
N VAL A 136 25.07 -22.13 -39.19
CA VAL A 136 25.67 -23.05 -38.23
C VAL A 136 25.36 -22.60 -36.79
N SER A 137 24.94 -23.56 -35.96
CA SER A 137 24.68 -23.32 -34.53
C SER A 137 25.81 -23.86 -33.66
N THR A 138 26.25 -23.07 -32.69
CA THR A 138 27.22 -23.45 -31.66
C THR A 138 26.61 -23.34 -30.27
N GLU A 139 27.24 -23.97 -29.28
CA GLU A 139 26.80 -23.90 -27.90
C GLU A 139 27.87 -23.23 -27.03
N GLU A 140 27.45 -22.28 -26.19
CA GLU A 140 28.32 -21.63 -25.21
C GLU A 140 27.62 -21.51 -23.86
N THR A 141 28.41 -21.63 -22.78
CA THR A 141 27.92 -21.49 -21.40
C THR A 141 28.30 -20.13 -20.82
N PHE A 142 27.36 -19.52 -20.08
CA PHE A 142 27.50 -18.22 -19.43
C PHE A 142 27.06 -18.26 -17.97
N ASP A 143 27.61 -17.37 -17.14
CA ASP A 143 27.31 -17.32 -15.71
C ASP A 143 25.98 -16.61 -15.41
N ALA A 144 25.55 -15.71 -16.29
CA ALA A 144 24.24 -15.07 -16.23
C ALA A 144 23.74 -14.67 -17.62
N VAL A 145 22.43 -14.45 -17.71
CA VAL A 145 21.73 -14.05 -18.94
C VAL A 145 20.89 -12.80 -18.71
N VAL A 146 21.03 -11.82 -19.60
CA VAL A 146 20.21 -10.61 -19.65
C VAL A 146 19.42 -10.62 -20.95
N VAL A 147 18.09 -10.66 -20.85
CA VAL A 147 17.20 -10.71 -22.00
C VAL A 147 16.77 -9.30 -22.36
N CYS A 148 17.18 -8.82 -23.55
CA CYS A 148 16.96 -7.45 -24.04
C CYS A 148 16.21 -7.40 -25.38
N THR A 149 15.40 -8.42 -25.67
CA THR A 149 14.70 -8.58 -26.95
C THR A 149 13.50 -7.63 -27.13
N GLY A 150 13.05 -6.97 -26.05
CA GLY A 150 11.84 -6.15 -26.05
C GLY A 150 10.57 -6.98 -26.26
N HIS A 151 9.46 -6.30 -26.57
CA HIS A 151 8.11 -6.92 -26.61
C HIS A 151 7.24 -6.50 -27.82
N HIS A 152 7.81 -5.77 -28.79
CA HIS A 152 7.10 -5.29 -30.00
C HIS A 152 7.53 -6.04 -31.27
N ALA A 153 7.77 -7.34 -31.15
CA ALA A 153 8.33 -8.17 -32.22
C ALA A 153 7.32 -9.16 -32.83
N TYR A 154 6.45 -9.75 -32.02
CA TYR A 154 5.45 -10.74 -32.47
C TYR A 154 4.08 -10.09 -32.65
N LYS A 155 3.48 -10.25 -33.82
CA LYS A 155 2.24 -9.56 -34.21
C LYS A 155 1.03 -10.17 -33.53
N HIS A 156 0.21 -9.34 -32.88
CA HIS A 156 -1.11 -9.78 -32.41
C HIS A 156 -2.15 -9.60 -33.51
N TYR A 157 -2.52 -10.69 -34.18
CA TYR A 157 -3.55 -10.67 -35.22
C TYR A 157 -4.96 -10.84 -34.64
N ALA A 158 -5.71 -9.74 -34.59
CA ALA A 158 -7.14 -9.81 -34.25
C ALA A 158 -7.91 -10.57 -35.33
N LYS A 159 -8.82 -11.46 -34.90
CA LYS A 159 -9.72 -12.20 -35.80
C LYS A 159 -11.08 -11.53 -35.85
N PHE A 160 -11.59 -11.34 -37.06
CA PHE A 160 -12.94 -10.82 -37.31
C PHE A 160 -13.75 -11.80 -38.16
N PRO A 161 -15.07 -11.89 -37.98
CA PRO A 161 -15.90 -12.74 -38.83
C PRO A 161 -15.78 -12.38 -40.31
N GLY A 162 -15.57 -13.36 -41.18
CA GLY A 162 -15.49 -13.17 -42.64
C GLY A 162 -14.17 -12.61 -43.15
N MET A 163 -13.18 -12.38 -42.27
CA MET A 163 -11.89 -11.79 -42.60
C MET A 163 -11.10 -12.65 -43.60
N GLU A 164 -11.29 -13.97 -43.53
CA GLU A 164 -10.74 -14.96 -44.45
C GLU A 164 -11.28 -14.85 -45.89
N LYS A 165 -12.42 -14.18 -46.08
CA LYS A 165 -13.07 -13.99 -47.39
C LYS A 165 -12.64 -12.69 -48.07
N PHE A 166 -12.02 -11.78 -47.34
CA PHE A 166 -11.67 -10.46 -47.83
C PHE A 166 -10.63 -10.55 -48.95
N LYS A 167 -10.93 -9.99 -50.12
CA LYS A 167 -10.04 -10.05 -51.30
C LYS A 167 -8.99 -8.93 -51.32
N GLY A 168 -9.17 -7.89 -50.50
CA GLY A 168 -8.19 -6.82 -50.35
C GLY A 168 -6.99 -7.22 -49.49
N GLU A 169 -6.04 -6.31 -49.38
CA GLU A 169 -4.80 -6.52 -48.63
C GLU A 169 -5.05 -6.35 -47.12
N ILE A 170 -4.53 -7.25 -46.30
CA ILE A 170 -4.52 -7.11 -44.83
C ILE A 170 -3.07 -7.08 -44.37
N VAL A 171 -2.68 -6.00 -43.69
CA VAL A 171 -1.31 -5.78 -43.24
C VAL A 171 -1.29 -5.39 -41.77
N HIS A 172 -0.36 -5.91 -40.97
CA HIS A 172 -0.18 -5.46 -39.60
C HIS A 172 0.72 -4.21 -39.55
N THR A 173 0.57 -3.32 -38.56
CA THR A 173 1.44 -2.12 -38.44
C THR A 173 2.93 -2.43 -38.30
N HIS A 174 3.27 -3.66 -37.92
CA HIS A 174 4.64 -4.17 -37.93
C HIS A 174 5.22 -4.26 -39.36
N ASP A 175 4.39 -4.67 -40.32
CA ASP A 175 4.78 -4.90 -41.71
C ASP A 175 4.61 -3.63 -42.57
N TYR A 176 3.95 -2.60 -42.02
CA TYR A 176 3.76 -1.30 -42.67
C TYR A 176 5.05 -0.45 -42.67
N LYS A 177 5.56 -0.11 -43.86
CA LYS A 177 6.80 0.66 -44.04
C LYS A 177 6.61 2.06 -44.60
N TYR A 178 5.79 2.19 -45.64
CA TYR A 178 5.54 3.42 -46.37
C TYR A 178 4.06 3.55 -46.71
N SER A 179 3.58 4.80 -46.78
CA SER A 179 2.25 5.11 -47.30
C SER A 179 2.17 5.03 -48.82
N ALA A 180 3.27 5.32 -49.56
CA ALA A 180 3.27 5.43 -51.02
C ALA A 180 2.62 4.26 -51.81
N PRO A 181 2.80 2.97 -51.43
CA PRO A 181 2.13 1.84 -52.10
C PRO A 181 0.60 1.83 -52.01
N TYR A 182 0.03 2.62 -51.10
CA TYR A 182 -1.41 2.71 -50.84
C TYR A 182 -2.05 3.96 -51.48
N LYS A 183 -1.33 4.66 -52.35
CA LYS A 183 -1.86 5.81 -53.09
C LYS A 183 -3.14 5.41 -53.85
N ASN A 184 -4.18 6.22 -53.72
CA ASN A 184 -5.52 6.00 -54.31
C ASN A 184 -6.24 4.69 -53.88
N LYS A 185 -5.73 3.95 -52.89
CA LYS A 185 -6.40 2.78 -52.32
C LYS A 185 -7.35 3.19 -51.18
N LYS A 186 -8.53 2.59 -51.07
CA LYS A 186 -9.43 2.80 -49.93
C LYS A 186 -8.96 1.99 -48.73
N ALA A 187 -8.58 2.70 -47.67
CA ALA A 187 -7.92 2.12 -46.50
C ALA A 187 -8.76 2.17 -45.23
N ILE A 188 -8.73 1.09 -44.44
CA ILE A 188 -9.22 1.04 -43.05
C ILE A 188 -8.02 0.76 -42.12
N VAL A 189 -7.90 1.51 -41.04
CA VAL A 189 -6.93 1.24 -39.97
C VAL A 189 -7.69 0.79 -38.72
N VAL A 190 -7.30 -0.33 -38.13
CA VAL A 190 -7.97 -0.96 -36.99
C VAL A 190 -7.15 -0.76 -35.72
N GLY A 191 -7.66 0.05 -34.80
CA GLY A 191 -7.03 0.34 -33.52
C GLY A 191 -6.50 1.77 -33.42
N VAL A 192 -6.71 2.38 -32.26
CA VAL A 192 -6.34 3.78 -31.94
C VAL A 192 -5.18 3.84 -30.93
N GLY A 193 -4.24 2.89 -31.02
CA GLY A 193 -2.94 3.04 -30.38
C GLY A 193 -2.03 3.97 -31.18
N ASN A 194 -0.85 4.30 -30.64
CA ASN A 194 0.11 5.17 -31.32
C ASN A 194 0.40 4.75 -32.77
N SER A 195 0.72 3.47 -33.01
CA SER A 195 0.99 2.97 -34.37
C SER A 195 -0.22 3.05 -35.30
N GLY A 196 -1.44 2.85 -34.79
CA GLY A 196 -2.66 2.92 -35.60
C GLY A 196 -3.00 4.36 -35.99
N ILE A 197 -2.85 5.29 -35.06
CA ILE A 197 -3.04 6.71 -35.34
C ILE A 197 -1.96 7.21 -36.32
N ASP A 198 -0.70 6.86 -36.09
CA ASP A 198 0.40 7.26 -36.98
C ASP A 198 0.21 6.69 -38.39
N ALA A 199 -0.19 5.42 -38.52
CA ALA A 199 -0.49 4.81 -39.82
C ALA A 199 -1.69 5.48 -40.51
N ALA A 200 -2.75 5.80 -39.77
CA ALA A 200 -3.92 6.48 -40.33
C ALA A 200 -3.59 7.89 -40.81
N VAL A 201 -2.78 8.63 -40.04
CA VAL A 201 -2.29 9.97 -40.43
C VAL A 201 -1.40 9.87 -41.66
N ASP A 202 -0.40 8.97 -41.67
CA ASP A 202 0.52 8.78 -42.79
C ASP A 202 -0.22 8.39 -44.08
N LEU A 203 -1.14 7.43 -44.01
CA LEU A 203 -2.00 7.05 -45.14
C LEU A 203 -2.87 8.21 -45.65
N SER A 204 -3.33 9.08 -44.76
CA SER A 204 -4.22 10.20 -45.14
C SER A 204 -3.54 11.23 -46.06
N HIS A 205 -2.21 11.17 -46.22
CA HIS A 205 -1.47 11.99 -47.16
C HIS A 205 -1.53 11.49 -48.60
N VAL A 206 -1.81 10.20 -48.82
CA VAL A 206 -1.79 9.57 -50.16
C VAL A 206 -3.15 9.02 -50.59
N THR A 207 -4.08 8.87 -49.66
CA THR A 207 -5.46 8.47 -49.90
C THR A 207 -6.40 9.16 -48.93
N SER A 208 -7.64 9.44 -49.36
CA SER A 208 -8.63 10.13 -48.54
C SER A 208 -10.06 9.75 -48.98
N PRO A 209 -10.98 9.42 -48.05
CA PRO A 209 -10.76 9.32 -46.61
C PRO A 209 -10.12 7.97 -46.21
N VAL A 210 -9.28 8.00 -45.18
CA VAL A 210 -8.86 6.80 -44.41
C VAL A 210 -9.87 6.57 -43.28
N TYR A 211 -10.33 5.35 -43.09
CA TYR A 211 -11.27 5.03 -42.00
C TYR A 211 -10.54 4.47 -40.78
N LEU A 212 -10.65 5.13 -39.63
CA LEU A 212 -10.00 4.72 -38.38
C LEU A 212 -11.02 4.05 -37.45
N SER A 213 -10.90 2.74 -37.30
CA SER A 213 -11.80 1.87 -36.54
C SER A 213 -11.34 1.70 -35.09
N THR A 214 -12.27 1.84 -34.14
CA THR A 214 -12.01 1.56 -32.73
C THR A 214 -13.18 0.94 -32.00
N ARG A 215 -12.89 0.02 -31.08
CA ARG A 215 -13.88 -0.57 -30.15
C ARG A 215 -14.26 0.37 -29.00
N ARG A 216 -13.30 1.18 -28.54
CA ARG A 216 -13.40 1.83 -27.22
C ARG A 216 -13.10 3.31 -27.23
N GLY A 217 -12.54 3.87 -28.31
CA GLY A 217 -11.95 5.20 -28.32
C GLY A 217 -10.56 5.23 -27.65
N ALA A 218 -9.94 6.41 -27.62
CA ALA A 218 -8.72 6.70 -26.87
C ALA A 218 -8.64 8.20 -26.56
N TRP A 219 -8.07 8.54 -25.41
CA TRP A 219 -7.61 9.91 -25.18
C TRP A 219 -6.38 10.16 -26.05
N VAL A 220 -6.36 11.28 -26.77
CA VAL A 220 -5.28 11.69 -27.66
C VAL A 220 -4.71 13.00 -27.16
N GLN A 221 -3.40 13.03 -26.96
CA GLN A 221 -2.66 14.21 -26.57
C GLN A 221 -1.65 14.60 -27.64
N ARG A 222 -1.24 15.87 -27.61
CA ARG A 222 -0.22 16.44 -28.48
C ARG A 222 1.17 16.26 -27.85
N ASN A 223 2.20 16.07 -28.66
CA ASN A 223 3.58 16.17 -28.17
C ASN A 223 3.88 17.62 -27.81
N ILE A 224 3.44 18.56 -28.66
CA ILE A 224 3.69 19.98 -28.47
C ILE A 224 2.77 20.51 -27.36
N GLY A 225 3.40 20.94 -26.26
CA GLY A 225 2.74 21.53 -25.12
C GLY A 225 2.44 23.03 -25.29
N PRO A 226 1.91 23.68 -24.23
CA PRO A 226 1.62 25.11 -24.25
C PRO A 226 2.84 25.95 -24.63
N LYS A 227 2.66 26.95 -25.49
CA LYS A 227 3.74 27.83 -25.99
C LYS A 227 4.87 27.10 -26.75
N GLY A 228 4.65 25.87 -27.22
CA GLY A 228 5.57 25.17 -28.10
C GLY A 228 6.65 24.32 -27.40
N VAL A 229 6.63 24.22 -26.06
CA VAL A 229 7.59 23.35 -25.34
C VAL A 229 7.20 21.88 -25.38
N PRO A 230 8.13 20.97 -25.06
CA PRO A 230 7.79 19.56 -24.95
C PRO A 230 6.67 19.34 -23.93
N GLY A 231 5.62 18.62 -24.32
CA GLY A 231 4.50 18.33 -23.43
C GLY A 231 4.94 17.54 -22.19
N ASP A 232 5.87 16.59 -22.36
CA ASP A 232 6.42 15.77 -21.29
C ASP A 232 7.29 16.56 -20.30
N PHE A 233 7.88 17.70 -20.70
CA PHE A 233 8.56 18.58 -19.76
C PHE A 233 7.60 19.22 -18.75
N VAL A 234 6.37 19.48 -19.19
CA VAL A 234 5.34 20.12 -18.37
C VAL A 234 4.56 19.09 -17.56
N THR A 235 4.27 17.92 -18.14
CA THR A 235 3.46 16.90 -17.47
C THR A 235 4.28 16.01 -16.55
N THR A 236 5.50 15.64 -16.93
CA THR A 236 6.30 14.63 -16.23
C THR A 236 7.30 15.29 -15.26
N THR A 237 6.76 15.91 -14.22
CA THR A 237 7.52 16.57 -13.14
C THR A 237 7.25 15.88 -11.80
N ARG A 238 8.18 16.02 -10.84
CA ARG A 238 7.99 15.43 -9.49
C ARG A 238 6.79 16.03 -8.77
N TRP A 239 6.55 17.33 -8.96
CA TRP A 239 5.38 18.02 -8.42
C TRP A 239 4.06 17.41 -8.92
N ASN A 240 3.92 17.21 -10.24
CA ASN A 240 2.71 16.62 -10.78
C ASN A 240 2.53 15.17 -10.31
N SER A 241 3.61 14.38 -10.29
CA SER A 241 3.56 13.01 -9.77
C SER A 241 3.13 12.96 -8.30
N TYR A 242 3.59 13.91 -7.47
CA TYR A 242 3.15 14.04 -6.07
C TYR A 242 1.66 14.41 -5.96
N LEU A 243 1.18 15.35 -6.78
CA LEU A 243 -0.24 15.70 -6.83
C LEU A 243 -1.10 14.51 -7.27
N GLU A 244 -0.66 13.75 -8.27
CA GLU A 244 -1.34 12.55 -8.76
C GLU A 244 -1.41 11.43 -7.72
N SER A 245 -0.38 11.27 -6.88
CA SER A 245 -0.40 10.28 -5.81
C SER A 245 -1.20 10.70 -4.56
N THR A 246 -1.42 12.00 -4.38
CA THR A 246 -2.01 12.55 -3.14
C THR A 246 -3.48 12.94 -3.30
N LEU A 247 -3.85 13.50 -4.47
CA LEU A 247 -5.22 13.94 -4.74
C LEU A 247 -6.10 12.76 -5.19
N PRO A 248 -7.43 12.82 -4.96
CA PRO A 248 -8.35 11.82 -5.49
C PRO A 248 -8.22 11.67 -7.00
N GLN A 249 -8.16 10.43 -7.51
CA GLN A 249 -7.97 10.13 -8.94
C GLN A 249 -9.02 10.80 -9.84
N SER A 250 -10.26 10.93 -9.36
CA SER A 250 -11.34 11.61 -10.10
C SER A 250 -11.04 13.09 -10.38
N TRP A 251 -10.32 13.76 -9.47
CA TRP A 251 -9.95 15.17 -9.62
C TRP A 251 -8.82 15.34 -10.63
N THR A 252 -7.77 14.53 -10.52
CA THR A 252 -6.63 14.57 -11.44
C THR A 252 -7.06 14.15 -12.85
N ASP A 253 -7.92 13.14 -12.98
CA ASP A 253 -8.55 12.77 -14.25
C ASP A 253 -9.34 13.93 -14.83
N SER A 254 -10.16 14.61 -14.02
CA SER A 254 -10.98 15.73 -14.50
C SER A 254 -10.11 16.90 -15.00
N ALA A 255 -9.05 17.24 -14.29
CA ALA A 255 -8.10 18.28 -14.70
C ALA A 255 -7.37 17.89 -16.00
N ASN A 256 -6.88 16.66 -16.09
CA ASN A 256 -6.18 16.17 -17.27
C ASN A 256 -7.11 16.06 -18.49
N GLU A 257 -8.35 15.58 -18.31
CA GLU A 257 -9.37 15.53 -19.36
C GLU A 257 -9.73 16.93 -19.87
N ARG A 258 -9.88 17.93 -18.99
CA ARG A 258 -10.08 19.32 -19.41
C ARG A 258 -8.92 19.82 -20.25
N ARG A 259 -7.68 19.56 -19.81
CA ARG A 259 -6.46 19.96 -20.52
C ARG A 259 -6.36 19.33 -21.91
N VAL A 260 -6.62 18.04 -22.07
CA VAL A 260 -6.55 17.41 -23.40
C VAL A 260 -7.71 17.83 -24.30
N ASN A 261 -8.91 18.07 -23.76
CA ASN A 261 -10.05 18.58 -24.53
C ASN A 261 -9.89 20.04 -24.96
N GLN A 262 -9.07 20.83 -24.26
CA GLN A 262 -8.71 22.19 -24.72
C GLN A 262 -7.92 22.17 -26.04
N ASN A 263 -7.22 21.07 -26.35
CA ASN A 263 -6.55 20.94 -27.64
C ASN A 263 -7.55 20.62 -28.76
N PHE A 264 -8.43 19.64 -28.54
CA PHE A 264 -9.58 19.32 -29.41
C PHE A 264 -10.61 18.48 -28.64
N ASP A 265 -11.91 18.71 -28.88
CA ASP A 265 -12.98 18.01 -28.16
C ASP A 265 -13.10 16.55 -28.62
N HIS A 266 -12.74 15.63 -27.73
CA HIS A 266 -12.72 14.20 -28.05
C HIS A 266 -14.12 13.62 -28.30
N THR A 267 -15.15 14.22 -27.72
CA THR A 267 -16.55 13.82 -27.92
C THR A 267 -17.01 14.23 -29.31
N LEU A 268 -16.76 15.49 -29.68
CA LEU A 268 -17.11 16.04 -30.99
C LEU A 268 -16.52 15.20 -32.13
N TYR A 269 -15.25 14.82 -31.99
CA TYR A 269 -14.52 14.05 -33.00
C TYR A 269 -14.67 12.52 -32.87
N SER A 270 -15.58 12.04 -32.01
CA SER A 270 -15.88 10.61 -31.85
C SER A 270 -14.68 9.73 -31.49
N VAL A 271 -13.70 10.28 -30.77
CA VAL A 271 -12.51 9.54 -30.28
C VAL A 271 -12.56 9.29 -28.77
N LYS A 272 -13.42 10.00 -28.03
CA LYS A 272 -13.53 9.91 -26.56
C LYS A 272 -13.83 8.48 -26.12
N PRO A 273 -13.03 7.92 -25.19
CA PRO A 273 -13.31 6.58 -24.68
C PRO A 273 -14.34 6.56 -23.56
N LYS A 274 -14.83 5.36 -23.24
CA LYS A 274 -15.75 5.13 -22.10
C LYS A 274 -15.06 5.21 -20.73
N HIS A 275 -13.73 5.08 -20.69
CA HIS A 275 -12.93 5.15 -19.46
C HIS A 275 -12.34 6.55 -19.25
N ARG A 276 -11.98 6.86 -18.01
CA ARG A 276 -11.26 8.09 -17.63
C ARG A 276 -9.85 8.12 -18.19
N ILE A 277 -9.20 9.29 -18.23
CA ILE A 277 -7.88 9.43 -18.85
C ILE A 277 -6.78 8.58 -18.21
N SER A 278 -6.81 8.35 -16.89
CA SER A 278 -5.85 7.43 -16.24
C SER A 278 -6.12 5.94 -16.49
N GLY A 279 -7.24 5.58 -17.12
CA GLY A 279 -7.62 4.19 -17.40
C GLY A 279 -6.85 3.52 -18.54
N GLN A 280 -6.16 4.29 -19.37
CA GLN A 280 -5.30 3.79 -20.45
C GLN A 280 -4.30 4.89 -20.82
N HIS A 281 -3.09 4.51 -21.23
CA HIS A 281 -2.13 5.47 -21.76
C HIS A 281 -2.73 6.26 -22.93
N PRO A 282 -2.78 7.60 -22.82
CA PRO A 282 -3.21 8.45 -23.92
C PRO A 282 -2.32 8.21 -25.14
N SER A 283 -2.92 8.15 -26.32
CA SER A 283 -2.16 8.12 -27.57
C SER A 283 -1.63 9.51 -27.89
N VAL A 284 -0.48 9.58 -28.55
CA VAL A 284 0.22 10.84 -28.78
C VAL A 284 0.36 11.11 -30.27
N ASN A 285 -0.35 12.12 -30.77
CA ASN A 285 -0.26 12.53 -32.16
C ASN A 285 -0.71 13.99 -32.33
N ASP A 286 0.11 14.80 -32.98
CA ASP A 286 -0.15 16.22 -33.20
C ASP A 286 -1.05 16.50 -34.41
N ASP A 287 -1.13 15.56 -35.36
CA ASP A 287 -1.76 15.76 -36.67
C ASP A 287 -3.18 15.19 -36.75
N LEU A 288 -3.50 14.16 -35.97
CA LEU A 288 -4.80 13.49 -35.99
C LEU A 288 -5.97 14.47 -35.85
N PRO A 289 -5.97 15.46 -34.93
CA PRO A 289 -7.08 16.40 -34.82
C PRO A 289 -7.36 17.15 -36.14
N LEU A 290 -6.29 17.57 -36.83
CA LEU A 290 -6.41 18.25 -38.13
C LEU A 290 -6.94 17.30 -39.21
N ARG A 291 -6.50 16.03 -39.22
CA ARG A 291 -6.97 15.01 -40.18
C ARG A 291 -8.43 14.62 -39.98
N LEU A 292 -8.90 14.63 -38.74
CA LEU A 292 -10.32 14.43 -38.42
C LEU A 292 -11.16 15.63 -38.86
N ALA A 293 -10.69 16.85 -38.58
CA ALA A 293 -11.37 18.09 -38.95
C ALA A 293 -11.46 18.29 -40.47
N SER A 294 -10.43 17.92 -41.23
CA SER A 294 -10.45 17.98 -42.70
C SER A 294 -11.25 16.86 -43.37
N GLY A 295 -11.64 15.83 -42.60
CA GLY A 295 -12.31 14.63 -43.10
C GLY A 295 -11.39 13.68 -43.87
N SER A 296 -10.06 13.90 -43.87
CA SER A 296 -9.10 12.97 -44.49
C SER A 296 -8.94 11.68 -43.68
N VAL A 297 -9.23 11.73 -42.38
CA VAL A 297 -9.46 10.55 -41.53
C VAL A 297 -10.88 10.60 -41.00
N LYS A 298 -11.60 9.47 -41.08
CA LYS A 298 -12.97 9.33 -40.58
C LYS A 298 -13.05 8.23 -39.54
N MET A 299 -13.59 8.55 -38.36
CA MET A 299 -13.80 7.55 -37.31
C MET A 299 -14.86 6.53 -37.72
N LYS A 300 -14.64 5.28 -37.34
CA LYS A 300 -15.60 4.18 -37.41
C LYS A 300 -15.63 3.43 -36.08
N PRO A 301 -16.78 2.87 -35.69
CA PRO A 301 -16.83 1.98 -34.53
C PRO A 301 -16.13 0.65 -34.87
N ASN A 302 -16.30 -0.34 -34.01
CA ASN A 302 -15.71 -1.65 -34.23
C ASN A 302 -16.22 -2.31 -35.51
N ILE A 303 -15.36 -3.13 -36.12
CA ILE A 303 -15.74 -3.95 -37.27
C ILE A 303 -16.63 -5.09 -36.77
N LYS A 304 -17.81 -5.20 -37.38
CA LYS A 304 -18.76 -6.27 -37.15
C LYS A 304 -18.36 -7.52 -37.93
N ARG A 305 -18.08 -7.36 -39.23
CA ARG A 305 -17.62 -8.44 -40.12
C ARG A 305 -17.00 -7.90 -41.41
N PHE A 306 -16.23 -8.76 -42.04
CA PHE A 306 -15.71 -8.60 -43.39
C PHE A 306 -16.60 -9.37 -44.39
N THR A 307 -16.56 -8.91 -45.63
CA THR A 307 -17.06 -9.63 -46.81
C THR A 307 -15.96 -9.67 -47.87
N GLU A 308 -16.25 -10.12 -49.09
CA GLU A 308 -15.24 -10.15 -50.15
C GLU A 308 -14.71 -8.77 -50.56
N SER A 309 -15.53 -7.72 -50.51
CA SER A 309 -15.18 -6.38 -51.01
C SER A 309 -15.59 -5.21 -50.11
N HIS A 310 -16.38 -5.45 -49.06
CA HIS A 310 -16.81 -4.41 -48.10
C HIS A 310 -16.66 -4.82 -46.64
N VAL A 311 -16.53 -3.83 -45.77
CA VAL A 311 -16.44 -4.00 -44.31
C VAL A 311 -17.65 -3.37 -43.64
N GLU A 312 -18.30 -4.13 -42.75
CA GLU A 312 -19.46 -3.69 -41.99
C GLU A 312 -19.07 -3.39 -40.55
N PHE A 313 -19.64 -2.32 -40.00
CA PHE A 313 -19.34 -1.83 -38.65
C PHE A 313 -20.53 -2.02 -37.70
N ASP A 314 -20.27 -1.96 -36.40
CA ASP A 314 -21.29 -2.23 -35.36
C ASP A 314 -22.44 -1.20 -35.35
N ASP A 315 -22.25 -0.02 -35.92
CA ASP A 315 -23.32 1.00 -36.11
C ASP A 315 -24.19 0.74 -37.35
N GLY A 316 -23.95 -0.35 -38.08
CA GLY A 316 -24.63 -0.68 -39.33
C GLY A 316 -24.08 0.04 -40.55
N SER A 317 -23.08 0.94 -40.39
CA SER A 317 -22.45 1.57 -41.53
C SER A 317 -21.57 0.60 -42.31
N ILE A 318 -21.43 0.82 -43.61
CA ILE A 318 -20.70 -0.04 -44.53
C ILE A 318 -19.68 0.80 -45.30
N VAL A 319 -18.47 0.27 -45.44
CA VAL A 319 -17.45 0.82 -46.35
C VAL A 319 -17.22 -0.20 -47.46
N THR A 320 -17.64 0.13 -48.68
CA THR A 320 -17.51 -0.71 -49.88
C THR A 320 -16.20 -0.45 -50.62
N ASN A 321 -15.76 -1.43 -51.42
CA ASN A 321 -14.54 -1.38 -52.23
C ASN A 321 -13.31 -1.02 -51.37
N VAL A 322 -13.09 -1.77 -50.30
CA VAL A 322 -11.93 -1.60 -49.42
C VAL A 322 -10.75 -2.35 -50.05
N ASP A 323 -9.66 -1.64 -50.29
CA ASP A 323 -8.46 -2.19 -50.93
C ASP A 323 -7.45 -2.68 -49.89
N VAL A 324 -7.37 -2.01 -48.74
CA VAL A 324 -6.41 -2.34 -47.68
C VAL A 324 -6.99 -2.17 -46.28
N VAL A 325 -6.66 -3.11 -45.39
CA VAL A 325 -6.89 -3.03 -43.95
C VAL A 325 -5.58 -3.13 -43.18
N VAL A 326 -5.24 -2.07 -42.44
CA VAL A 326 -4.06 -2.01 -41.57
C VAL A 326 -4.46 -2.35 -40.14
N LEU A 327 -4.00 -3.48 -39.63
CA LEU A 327 -4.22 -3.93 -38.27
C LEU A 327 -3.18 -3.31 -37.32
N ALA A 328 -3.61 -2.38 -36.48
CA ALA A 328 -2.83 -1.79 -35.40
C ALA A 328 -3.23 -2.41 -34.05
N THR A 329 -3.28 -3.74 -34.02
CA THR A 329 -3.92 -4.53 -32.96
C THR A 329 -3.00 -4.92 -31.82
N GLY A 330 -1.71 -4.58 -31.92
CA GLY A 330 -0.72 -4.74 -30.84
C GLY A 330 0.23 -5.91 -31.09
N TYR A 331 0.86 -6.37 -30.02
CA TYR A 331 1.90 -7.39 -30.07
C TYR A 331 1.71 -8.40 -28.94
N ASP A 332 2.12 -9.64 -29.20
CA ASP A 332 2.18 -10.69 -28.19
C ASP A 332 3.58 -10.71 -27.56
N TYR A 333 3.64 -10.99 -26.26
CA TYR A 333 4.87 -11.02 -25.48
C TYR A 333 5.30 -12.48 -25.29
N GLY A 334 6.59 -12.75 -25.43
CA GLY A 334 7.11 -14.09 -25.18
C GLY A 334 8.59 -14.20 -25.48
N TYR A 335 9.16 -15.29 -24.97
CA TYR A 335 10.57 -15.62 -25.12
C TYR A 335 10.69 -17.06 -25.65
N PRO A 336 10.31 -17.32 -26.91
CA PRO A 336 10.21 -18.68 -27.45
C PRO A 336 11.55 -19.42 -27.53
N PHE A 337 12.66 -18.69 -27.42
CA PHE A 337 14.02 -19.23 -27.34
C PHE A 337 14.42 -19.60 -25.90
N ILE A 338 13.56 -19.42 -24.89
CA ILE A 338 13.81 -19.85 -23.51
C ILE A 338 12.94 -21.08 -23.25
N ASP A 339 13.48 -22.10 -22.58
CA ASP A 339 12.71 -23.29 -22.23
C ASP A 339 11.49 -22.93 -21.36
N LYS A 340 10.35 -23.57 -21.66
CA LYS A 340 9.04 -23.21 -21.06
C LYS A 340 8.94 -23.48 -19.56
N ASP A 341 9.76 -24.38 -19.03
CA ASP A 341 9.88 -24.63 -17.59
C ASP A 341 10.58 -23.46 -16.85
N VAL A 342 11.30 -22.61 -17.57
CA VAL A 342 11.91 -21.39 -17.03
C VAL A 342 10.94 -20.21 -17.15
N VAL A 343 10.40 -19.97 -18.34
CA VAL A 343 9.45 -18.88 -18.60
C VAL A 343 8.37 -19.31 -19.58
N ASP A 344 7.11 -19.24 -19.14
CA ASP A 344 5.94 -19.41 -20.00
C ASP A 344 5.03 -18.18 -19.89
N VAL A 345 5.07 -17.32 -20.89
CA VAL A 345 4.24 -16.09 -20.94
C VAL A 345 2.92 -16.43 -21.61
N GLN A 346 1.84 -16.35 -20.84
CA GLN A 346 0.47 -16.57 -21.32
C GLN A 346 -0.32 -15.26 -21.28
N GLU A 347 -1.02 -14.95 -22.38
CA GLU A 347 -1.87 -13.75 -22.50
C GLU A 347 -1.17 -12.44 -22.10
N ASN A 348 0.12 -12.30 -22.44
CA ASN A 348 0.94 -11.14 -22.10
C ASN A 348 1.12 -10.89 -20.59
N VAL A 349 0.85 -11.87 -19.74
CA VAL A 349 1.03 -11.76 -18.29
C VAL A 349 2.46 -12.17 -17.93
N LEU A 350 3.18 -11.26 -17.27
CA LEU A 350 4.52 -11.52 -16.75
C LEU A 350 4.46 -11.72 -15.24
N ASP A 351 4.93 -12.87 -14.77
CA ASP A 351 5.08 -13.20 -13.35
C ASP A 351 6.49 -12.85 -12.86
N PHE A 352 6.94 -11.63 -13.17
CA PHE A 352 8.32 -11.20 -12.91
C PHE A 352 8.34 -10.14 -11.80
N TYR A 353 9.17 -10.34 -10.78
CA TYR A 353 9.40 -9.33 -9.75
C TYR A 353 10.04 -8.10 -10.39
N LEU A 354 9.43 -6.93 -10.17
CA LEU A 354 9.79 -5.66 -10.82
C LEU A 354 9.85 -5.71 -12.36
N TYR A 355 9.11 -6.63 -13.00
CA TYR A 355 9.22 -6.89 -14.44
C TYR A 355 10.63 -7.29 -14.89
N GLU A 356 11.43 -7.88 -13.98
CA GLU A 356 12.86 -8.13 -14.18
C GLU A 356 13.31 -9.53 -13.78
N PHE A 357 12.92 -10.04 -12.60
CA PHE A 357 13.43 -11.33 -12.08
C PHE A 357 12.34 -12.39 -11.93
N LEU A 358 12.71 -13.66 -12.08
CA LEU A 358 11.83 -14.81 -11.90
C LEU A 358 11.82 -15.25 -10.42
N PRO A 359 10.67 -15.26 -9.73
CA PRO A 359 10.62 -15.56 -8.31
C PRO A 359 11.16 -16.94 -7.92
N ASP A 360 10.86 -17.94 -8.75
CA ASP A 360 11.07 -19.36 -8.42
C ASP A 360 12.38 -19.93 -9.00
N LEU A 361 13.23 -19.08 -9.56
CA LEU A 361 14.52 -19.49 -10.10
C LEU A 361 15.50 -19.79 -8.96
N GLU A 362 16.11 -20.98 -9.00
CA GLU A 362 17.00 -21.52 -7.95
C GLU A 362 18.24 -20.65 -7.73
N LYS A 363 18.75 -20.05 -8.81
CA LYS A 363 19.86 -19.08 -8.80
C LYS A 363 19.45 -17.86 -9.60
N GLN A 364 19.51 -16.69 -8.98
CA GLN A 364 19.05 -15.43 -9.56
C GLN A 364 20.09 -14.83 -10.54
N THR A 365 20.34 -15.56 -11.63
CA THR A 365 21.33 -15.25 -12.68
C THR A 365 20.67 -14.97 -14.05
N MET A 366 19.36 -14.71 -14.08
CA MET A 366 18.64 -14.29 -15.27
C MET A 366 17.82 -13.03 -14.99
N ALA A 367 17.88 -12.04 -15.88
CA ALA A 367 17.13 -10.79 -15.77
C ALA A 367 16.50 -10.39 -17.12
N PHE A 368 15.28 -9.88 -17.08
CA PHE A 368 14.51 -9.38 -18.22
C PHE A 368 14.49 -7.86 -18.22
N ILE A 369 14.97 -7.23 -19.29
CA ILE A 369 15.11 -5.77 -19.35
C ILE A 369 14.18 -5.20 -20.42
N GLY A 370 13.41 -4.18 -20.06
CA GLY A 370 12.61 -3.41 -21.01
C GLY A 370 11.31 -4.08 -21.45
N CYS A 371 10.86 -5.14 -20.77
CA CYS A 371 9.53 -5.72 -20.95
C CYS A 371 8.50 -5.04 -20.04
N ILE A 372 8.39 -3.72 -20.20
CA ILE A 372 7.56 -2.84 -19.37
C ILE A 372 7.08 -1.64 -20.20
N GLN A 373 5.89 -1.12 -19.91
CA GLN A 373 5.29 0.00 -20.61
C GLN A 373 5.05 1.19 -19.66
N PRO A 374 5.96 2.17 -19.62
CA PRO A 374 5.81 3.35 -18.75
C PRO A 374 4.94 4.45 -19.37
N THR A 375 4.44 5.38 -18.53
CA THR A 375 3.84 6.65 -18.99
C THR A 375 4.85 7.62 -19.62
N GLY A 376 6.14 7.31 -19.56
CA GLY A 376 7.25 8.12 -20.07
C GLY A 376 8.20 7.31 -20.96
N ALA A 377 9.48 7.68 -20.97
CA ALA A 377 10.49 7.00 -21.80
C ALA A 377 10.93 5.65 -21.19
N ILE A 378 11.20 4.65 -22.03
CA ILE A 378 11.67 3.34 -21.58
C ILE A 378 13.17 3.33 -21.28
N MET A 379 13.97 4.12 -22.01
CA MET A 379 15.43 4.08 -21.93
C MET A 379 15.98 4.33 -20.52
N PRO A 380 15.48 5.32 -19.75
CA PRO A 380 15.95 5.54 -18.37
C PRO A 380 15.57 4.40 -17.41
N ILE A 381 14.42 3.77 -17.62
CA ILE A 381 13.97 2.63 -16.83
C ILE A 381 14.84 1.41 -17.11
N ALA A 382 15.06 1.10 -18.39
CA ALA A 382 15.91 -0.01 -18.81
C ALA A 382 17.33 0.15 -18.26
N GLU A 383 17.89 1.37 -18.26
CA GLU A 383 19.19 1.63 -17.66
C GLU A 383 19.24 1.31 -16.16
N LEU A 384 18.21 1.71 -15.39
CA LEU A 384 18.15 1.41 -13.97
C LEU A 384 17.90 -0.07 -13.68
N GLN A 385 17.09 -0.76 -14.49
CA GLN A 385 16.95 -2.23 -14.45
C GLN A 385 18.34 -2.87 -14.65
N CYS A 386 19.07 -2.53 -15.73
CA CYS A 386 20.41 -3.06 -15.95
C CYS A 386 21.34 -2.84 -14.76
N ARG A 387 21.36 -1.64 -14.17
CA ARG A 387 22.19 -1.34 -12.99
C ARG A 387 21.81 -2.21 -11.79
N TYR A 388 20.53 -2.46 -11.57
CA TYR A 388 20.07 -3.32 -10.48
C TYR A 388 20.39 -4.79 -10.73
N ALA A 389 20.10 -5.33 -11.92
CA ALA A 389 20.51 -6.68 -12.34
C ALA A 389 21.99 -6.95 -12.12
N MET A 390 22.88 -6.03 -12.51
CA MET A 390 24.32 -6.26 -12.33
C MET A 390 24.73 -6.30 -10.86
N GLN A 391 24.11 -5.49 -10.00
CA GLN A 391 24.34 -5.56 -8.55
C GLN A 391 23.83 -6.87 -7.93
N VAL A 392 22.71 -7.40 -8.43
CA VAL A 392 22.16 -8.69 -8.01
C VAL A 392 23.09 -9.84 -8.45
N PHE A 393 23.50 -9.88 -9.72
CA PHE A 393 24.39 -10.92 -10.24
C PHE A 393 25.74 -10.95 -9.51
N LYS A 394 26.25 -9.78 -9.11
CA LYS A 394 27.49 -9.66 -8.33
C LYS A 394 27.32 -10.00 -6.85
N GLY A 395 26.08 -10.16 -6.36
CA GLY A 395 25.78 -10.38 -4.94
C GLY A 395 25.89 -9.13 -4.06
N GLU A 396 25.97 -7.93 -4.65
CA GLU A 396 25.93 -6.66 -3.91
C GLU A 396 24.53 -6.32 -3.41
N LYS A 397 23.50 -6.88 -4.06
CA LYS A 397 22.09 -6.76 -3.68
C LYS A 397 21.45 -8.14 -3.65
N THR A 398 20.72 -8.41 -2.58
CA THR A 398 19.92 -9.64 -2.45
C THR A 398 18.47 -9.33 -2.82
N LEU A 399 17.87 -10.19 -3.64
CA LEU A 399 16.43 -10.17 -3.88
C LEU A 399 15.67 -10.61 -2.63
N PRO A 400 14.43 -10.15 -2.42
CA PRO A 400 13.60 -10.67 -1.33
C PRO A 400 13.25 -12.15 -1.55
N SER A 401 12.66 -12.81 -0.56
CA SER A 401 12.26 -14.22 -0.68
C SER A 401 11.26 -14.44 -1.84
N PRO A 402 11.18 -15.65 -2.44
CA PRO A 402 10.19 -15.95 -3.48
C PRO A 402 8.76 -15.59 -3.06
N ALA A 403 8.37 -15.87 -1.82
CA ALA A 403 7.07 -15.50 -1.27
C ALA A 403 6.82 -13.97 -1.30
N ALA A 404 7.82 -13.17 -0.93
CA ALA A 404 7.74 -11.71 -0.97
C ALA A 404 7.72 -11.17 -2.41
N MET A 405 8.49 -11.77 -3.33
CA MET A 405 8.44 -11.45 -4.76
C MET A 405 7.03 -11.72 -5.33
N TRP A 406 6.45 -12.88 -5.02
CA TRP A 406 5.08 -13.23 -5.41
C TRP A 406 4.02 -12.30 -4.81
N ALA A 407 4.21 -11.86 -3.57
CA ALA A 407 3.32 -10.87 -2.93
C ALA A 407 3.36 -9.52 -3.67
N ASP A 408 4.56 -9.05 -4.05
CA ASP A 408 4.73 -7.83 -4.85
C ASP A 408 4.06 -7.95 -6.24
N ILE A 409 4.28 -9.06 -6.94
CA ILE A 409 3.65 -9.34 -8.25
C ILE A 409 2.13 -9.28 -8.14
N LYS A 410 1.54 -9.98 -7.16
CA LYS A 410 0.08 -10.00 -6.93
C LYS A 410 -0.46 -8.61 -6.61
N ARG A 411 0.26 -7.83 -5.78
CA ARG A 411 -0.09 -6.45 -5.44
C ARG A 411 -0.08 -5.56 -6.68
N ARG A 412 1.00 -5.57 -7.48
CA ARG A 412 1.11 -4.76 -8.71
C ARG A 412 0.05 -5.14 -9.73
N ARG A 413 -0.18 -6.44 -9.94
CA ARG A 413 -1.24 -6.94 -10.83
C ARG A 413 -2.61 -6.42 -10.41
N SER A 414 -2.90 -6.42 -9.12
CA SER A 414 -4.18 -5.91 -8.60
C SER A 414 -4.30 -4.40 -8.80
N ALA A 415 -3.24 -3.64 -8.55
CA ALA A 415 -3.20 -2.19 -8.80
C ALA A 415 -3.40 -1.84 -10.29
N VAL A 416 -2.70 -2.55 -11.18
CA VAL A 416 -2.81 -2.38 -12.64
C VAL A 416 -4.22 -2.73 -13.10
N ARG A 417 -4.80 -3.85 -12.66
CA ARG A 417 -6.18 -4.26 -13.01
C ARG A 417 -7.24 -3.31 -12.47
N GLY A 418 -7.00 -2.68 -11.32
CA GLY A 418 -7.91 -1.69 -10.72
C GLY A 418 -7.91 -0.35 -11.44
N ARG A 419 -6.77 0.06 -12.01
CA ARG A 419 -6.61 1.36 -12.70
C ARG A 419 -6.82 1.26 -14.20
N TYR A 420 -6.17 0.31 -14.86
CA TYR A 420 -6.13 0.22 -16.33
C TYR A 420 -7.23 -0.68 -16.87
N VAL A 421 -7.67 -0.41 -18.11
CA VAL A 421 -8.65 -1.25 -18.80
C VAL A 421 -8.09 -2.67 -18.98
N ASN A 422 -8.80 -3.66 -18.44
CA ASN A 422 -8.38 -5.06 -18.45
C ASN A 422 -8.31 -5.65 -19.88
N THR A 423 -7.11 -5.67 -20.45
CA THR A 423 -6.78 -6.28 -21.75
C THR A 423 -5.33 -6.73 -21.76
N GLN A 424 -4.98 -7.66 -22.65
CA GLN A 424 -3.62 -8.16 -22.87
C GLN A 424 -2.57 -7.07 -23.13
N ARG A 425 -2.96 -5.90 -23.63
CA ARG A 425 -2.05 -4.76 -23.84
C ARG A 425 -1.63 -4.05 -22.55
N HIS A 426 -2.43 -4.11 -21.48
CA HIS A 426 -2.24 -3.29 -20.28
C HIS A 426 -1.66 -4.06 -19.08
N THR A 427 -1.07 -5.23 -19.32
CA THR A 427 -0.53 -6.11 -18.26
C THR A 427 0.80 -5.64 -17.67
N ILE A 428 1.53 -4.78 -18.37
CA ILE A 428 2.90 -4.34 -18.02
C ILE A 428 3.02 -2.82 -17.80
N GLN A 429 1.92 -2.15 -17.43
CA GLN A 429 1.88 -0.68 -17.29
C GLN A 429 2.50 -0.20 -15.98
N VAL A 430 3.26 0.90 -16.04
CA VAL A 430 3.81 1.59 -14.85
C VAL A 430 3.80 3.11 -14.97
N ASP A 431 3.72 3.78 -13.81
CA ASP A 431 3.94 5.23 -13.72
C ASP A 431 5.44 5.53 -13.75
N TYR A 432 5.86 6.41 -14.66
CA TYR A 432 7.27 6.67 -14.96
C TYR A 432 8.12 7.10 -13.75
N ILE A 433 7.77 8.20 -13.07
CA ILE A 433 8.58 8.74 -11.96
C ILE A 433 8.56 7.80 -10.76
N THR A 434 7.39 7.25 -10.41
CA THR A 434 7.24 6.30 -9.30
C THR A 434 8.12 5.08 -9.49
N PHE A 435 8.10 4.49 -10.69
CA PHE A 435 8.90 3.31 -10.99
C PHE A 435 10.40 3.63 -11.08
N LEU A 436 10.79 4.76 -11.67
CA LEU A 436 12.18 5.21 -11.67
C LEU A 436 12.72 5.44 -10.25
N ASP A 437 11.95 6.08 -9.38
CA ASP A 437 12.34 6.30 -7.99
C ASP A 437 12.42 5.00 -7.19
N GLU A 438 11.54 4.04 -7.47
CA GLU A 438 11.62 2.70 -6.90
C GLU A 438 12.91 2.00 -7.33
N MET A 439 13.18 1.90 -8.64
CA MET A 439 14.39 1.30 -9.18
C MET A 439 15.65 2.02 -8.69
N ALA A 440 15.64 3.35 -8.67
CA ALA A 440 16.74 4.16 -8.16
C ALA A 440 16.97 3.95 -6.65
N SER A 441 15.93 3.60 -5.89
CA SER A 441 16.08 3.24 -4.47
C SER A 441 16.74 1.87 -4.34
N LYS A 442 16.38 0.90 -5.18
CA LYS A 442 17.02 -0.42 -5.24
C LYS A 442 18.51 -0.32 -5.60
N VAL A 443 18.83 0.51 -6.60
CA VAL A 443 20.22 0.80 -7.04
C VAL A 443 20.99 1.64 -6.00
N GLY A 444 20.29 2.46 -5.20
CA GLY A 444 20.91 3.37 -4.23
C GLY A 444 21.29 4.75 -4.79
N CYS A 445 20.67 5.17 -5.90
CA CYS A 445 20.93 6.44 -6.58
C CYS A 445 19.75 7.44 -6.54
N LYS A 446 18.66 7.14 -5.82
CA LYS A 446 17.51 8.07 -5.69
C LYS A 446 17.95 9.43 -5.13
N PRO A 447 17.64 10.55 -5.81
CA PRO A 447 18.06 11.89 -5.38
C PRO A 447 17.46 12.26 -4.02
N ASN A 448 18.27 12.89 -3.16
CA ASN A 448 17.81 13.38 -1.85
C ASN A 448 17.37 14.85 -1.99
N ILE A 449 16.10 15.06 -2.31
CA ILE A 449 15.54 16.39 -2.54
C ILE A 449 15.62 17.26 -1.28
N LEU A 450 15.37 16.70 -0.09
CA LEU A 450 15.44 17.42 1.18
C LEU A 450 16.84 17.98 1.44
N ARG A 451 17.88 17.18 1.16
CA ARG A 451 19.27 17.66 1.26
C ARG A 451 19.50 18.86 0.35
N TYR A 452 19.03 18.83 -0.89
CA TYR A 452 19.19 19.96 -1.80
C TYR A 452 18.34 21.17 -1.39
N LEU A 453 17.14 20.98 -0.82
CA LEU A 453 16.36 22.11 -0.29
C LEU A 453 17.14 22.88 0.77
N LEU A 454 17.95 22.19 1.58
CA LEU A 454 18.78 22.80 2.61
C LEU A 454 20.09 23.37 2.08
N THR A 455 20.75 22.72 1.11
CA THR A 455 22.09 23.12 0.64
C THR A 455 22.10 23.96 -0.62
N ASN A 456 21.12 23.80 -1.51
CA ASN A 456 20.98 24.51 -2.78
C ASN A 456 19.49 24.58 -3.19
N PRO A 457 18.69 25.46 -2.57
CA PRO A 457 17.25 25.51 -2.77
C PRO A 457 16.86 25.80 -4.22
N VAL A 458 17.63 26.63 -4.95
CA VAL A 458 17.39 26.92 -6.37
C VAL A 458 17.48 25.63 -7.20
N PHE A 459 18.50 24.82 -6.98
CA PHE A 459 18.64 23.54 -7.66
C PHE A 459 17.54 22.56 -7.24
N ALA A 460 17.16 22.52 -5.95
CA ALA A 460 16.06 21.69 -5.48
C ALA A 460 14.72 22.03 -6.15
N MET A 461 14.43 23.33 -6.36
CA MET A 461 13.23 23.76 -7.09
C MET A 461 13.24 23.27 -8.54
N LYS A 462 14.42 23.24 -9.21
CA LYS A 462 14.55 22.63 -10.54
C LYS A 462 14.27 21.13 -10.53
N LEU A 463 14.63 20.40 -9.47
CA LEU A 463 14.32 18.97 -9.35
C LEU A 463 12.83 18.71 -9.09
N ILE A 464 12.18 19.56 -8.28
CA ILE A 464 10.77 19.39 -7.88
C ILE A 464 9.83 19.81 -9.02
N PHE A 465 10.02 21.01 -9.55
CA PHE A 465 9.09 21.64 -10.50
C PHE A 465 9.54 21.53 -11.96
N GLY A 466 10.82 21.25 -12.20
CA GLY A 466 11.32 20.99 -13.55
C GLY A 466 11.02 19.57 -14.04
N PRO A 467 11.38 19.27 -15.30
CA PRO A 467 11.17 17.95 -15.88
C PRO A 467 12.02 16.89 -15.16
N CYS A 468 11.42 15.72 -14.92
CA CYS A 468 12.08 14.60 -14.25
C CYS A 468 12.94 13.79 -15.24
N THR A 469 14.05 14.39 -15.70
CA THR A 469 15.01 13.76 -16.62
C THR A 469 15.88 12.70 -15.94
N ALA A 470 16.40 11.76 -16.75
CA ALA A 470 17.21 10.63 -16.28
C ALA A 470 18.48 11.06 -15.53
N TYR A 471 19.02 12.25 -15.84
CA TYR A 471 20.21 12.83 -15.22
C TYR A 471 20.12 12.88 -13.69
N GLN A 472 18.92 13.04 -13.13
CA GLN A 472 18.70 13.09 -11.69
C GLN A 472 19.20 11.81 -10.98
N TYR A 473 19.20 10.66 -11.66
CA TYR A 473 19.58 9.36 -11.13
C TYR A 473 21.08 9.04 -11.24
N ARG A 474 21.88 10.04 -11.65
CA ARG A 474 23.35 10.04 -11.60
C ARG A 474 23.90 11.16 -10.71
N LEU A 475 23.05 11.90 -9.98
CA LEU A 475 23.48 12.93 -9.01
C LEU A 475 24.20 12.34 -7.78
N ARG A 476 23.93 11.08 -7.45
CA ARG A 476 24.51 10.37 -6.31
C ARG A 476 24.44 8.86 -6.51
N GLY A 477 25.05 8.14 -5.58
CA GLY A 477 25.05 6.68 -5.57
C GLY A 477 26.15 6.10 -6.47
N PRO A 478 26.12 4.78 -6.71
CA PRO A 478 27.12 4.10 -7.53
C PRO A 478 27.14 4.68 -8.95
N ASN A 479 28.34 4.83 -9.52
CA ASN A 479 28.53 5.35 -10.89
C ASN A 479 27.87 6.73 -11.12
N SER A 480 27.90 7.63 -10.13
CA SER A 480 27.46 9.03 -10.31
C SER A 480 28.21 9.73 -11.45
N TRP A 481 27.56 10.69 -12.11
CA TRP A 481 28.13 11.43 -13.24
C TRP A 481 28.33 12.90 -12.89
N GLU A 482 29.56 13.40 -13.01
CA GLU A 482 29.92 14.78 -12.69
C GLU A 482 29.10 15.81 -13.51
N GLY A 483 28.79 15.49 -14.76
CA GLY A 483 27.98 16.33 -15.64
C GLY A 483 26.47 16.36 -15.30
N ALA A 484 25.98 15.52 -14.38
CA ALA A 484 24.55 15.35 -14.12
C ALA A 484 23.87 16.66 -13.69
N LYS A 485 24.49 17.38 -12.75
CA LYS A 485 23.96 18.67 -12.27
C LYS A 485 23.87 19.69 -13.40
N LYS A 486 24.94 19.82 -14.20
CA LYS A 486 25.00 20.75 -15.34
C LYS A 486 23.97 20.41 -16.41
N ALA A 487 23.77 19.11 -16.70
CA ALA A 487 22.76 18.63 -17.65
C ALA A 487 21.33 19.00 -17.22
N ILE A 488 21.02 18.88 -15.93
CA ILE A 488 19.71 19.31 -15.37
C ILE A 488 19.57 20.83 -15.44
N GLU A 489 20.64 21.57 -15.19
CA GLU A 489 20.61 23.03 -15.21
C GLU A 489 20.41 23.61 -16.61
N ASN A 490 20.92 22.95 -17.66
CA ASN A 490 20.91 23.44 -19.04
C ASN A 490 19.95 22.69 -19.99
N GLN A 491 19.16 21.73 -19.52
CA GLN A 491 18.23 20.93 -20.35
C GLN A 491 17.21 21.78 -21.14
N TRP A 492 16.78 22.91 -20.58
CA TRP A 492 15.90 23.86 -21.29
C TRP A 492 16.62 24.54 -22.45
N GLU A 493 17.83 25.05 -22.22
CA GLU A 493 18.66 25.71 -23.25
C GLU A 493 19.00 24.74 -24.39
N ARG A 494 19.27 23.47 -24.07
CA ARG A 494 19.52 22.42 -25.07
C ARG A 494 18.28 22.03 -25.87
N THR A 495 17.10 22.15 -25.27
CA THR A 495 15.81 21.95 -25.96
C THR A 495 15.52 23.12 -26.89
N GLU A 496 15.72 24.34 -26.41
CA GLU A 496 15.57 25.58 -27.18
C GLU A 496 16.49 25.62 -28.40
N LYS A 497 17.77 25.28 -28.21
CA LYS A 497 18.78 25.27 -29.27
C LYS A 497 18.43 24.37 -30.47
N ALA A 498 17.63 23.33 -30.26
CA ALA A 498 17.15 22.45 -31.34
C ALA A 498 16.15 23.15 -32.29
N THR A 499 15.54 24.24 -31.84
CA THR A 499 14.46 24.96 -32.55
C THR A 499 14.86 26.36 -33.00
N MET A 500 15.97 26.90 -32.48
CA MET A 500 16.44 28.26 -32.77
C MET A 500 17.39 28.27 -33.98
N VAL A 501 17.05 29.05 -35.02
CA VAL A 501 17.88 29.29 -36.22
C VAL A 501 18.64 30.63 -36.15
N LYS A 502 18.22 31.55 -35.28
CA LYS A 502 18.88 32.83 -34.94
C LYS A 502 18.73 33.09 -33.44
N ASP A 503 19.66 33.83 -32.82
CA ASP A 503 19.51 34.30 -31.45
C ASP A 503 18.24 35.18 -31.36
N PRO A 504 17.18 34.74 -30.65
CA PRO A 504 16.02 35.59 -30.47
C PRO A 504 16.33 36.68 -29.43
N PRO A 505 15.61 37.82 -29.45
CA PRO A 505 15.54 38.67 -28.26
C PRO A 505 15.08 37.77 -27.11
N ALA A 506 15.81 37.81 -25.98
CA ALA A 506 15.64 36.88 -24.86
C ALA A 506 14.15 36.56 -24.64
N VAL A 507 13.74 35.32 -24.96
CA VAL A 507 12.38 34.87 -24.65
C VAL A 507 12.22 35.11 -23.16
N GLU A 508 11.28 35.98 -22.79
CA GLU A 508 11.02 36.31 -21.39
C GLU A 508 10.84 34.99 -20.64
N ARG A 509 11.81 34.65 -19.79
CA ARG A 509 11.79 33.50 -18.89
C ARG A 509 10.77 33.78 -17.77
N GLN A 510 9.52 34.14 -18.11
CA GLN A 510 8.44 34.24 -17.15
C GLN A 510 8.14 32.83 -16.64
N GLY A 511 8.62 32.55 -15.43
CA GLY A 511 8.36 31.37 -14.60
C GLY A 511 7.45 30.32 -15.24
N TRP A 512 8.06 29.32 -15.88
CA TRP A 512 7.36 28.20 -16.48
C TRP A 512 6.96 27.20 -15.39
N GLY A 513 6.02 27.70 -14.57
CA GLY A 513 5.54 27.18 -13.31
C GLY A 513 4.74 28.29 -12.61
N MET A 514 3.55 28.59 -13.15
CA MET A 514 2.51 29.53 -12.69
C MET A 514 2.48 30.96 -13.27
N PRO A 515 1.28 31.51 -13.62
CA PRO A 515 1.09 32.94 -13.87
C PRO A 515 1.44 33.75 -12.61
N GLY A 516 2.14 34.88 -12.80
CA GLY A 516 2.78 35.72 -11.78
C GLY A 516 1.90 36.36 -10.70
N LEU A 517 0.66 35.91 -10.50
CA LEU A 517 -0.17 36.25 -9.33
C LEU A 517 0.00 35.26 -8.17
N TYR A 518 0.59 34.08 -8.43
CA TYR A 518 0.83 33.05 -7.42
C TYR A 518 2.27 33.01 -6.90
N THR A 519 3.17 33.91 -7.30
CA THR A 519 4.52 33.96 -6.71
C THR A 519 4.51 34.61 -5.34
N ILE A 520 3.69 35.63 -5.10
CA ILE A 520 3.51 36.21 -3.75
C ILE A 520 2.53 35.36 -2.93
N ALA A 521 1.40 34.96 -3.50
CA ALA A 521 0.46 34.05 -2.84
C ALA A 521 1.07 32.65 -2.64
N GLY A 522 1.97 32.20 -3.50
CA GLY A 522 2.69 30.93 -3.40
C GLY A 522 3.94 31.02 -2.54
N VAL A 523 4.60 32.17 -2.38
CA VAL A 523 5.63 32.37 -1.33
C VAL A 523 4.97 32.53 0.04
N ILE A 524 3.79 33.17 0.13
CA ILE A 524 2.99 33.24 1.35
C ILE A 524 2.37 31.88 1.66
N MET A 525 1.82 31.17 0.67
CA MET A 525 1.33 29.80 0.83
C MET A 525 2.49 28.84 1.06
N LEU A 526 3.70 29.07 0.55
CA LEU A 526 4.91 28.30 0.88
C LEU A 526 5.46 28.69 2.24
N ALA A 527 5.30 29.92 2.73
CA ALA A 527 5.69 30.32 4.10
C ALA A 527 4.66 29.83 5.13
N VAL A 528 3.38 29.82 4.77
CA VAL A 528 2.28 29.20 5.52
C VAL A 528 2.39 27.70 5.43
N LEU A 529 2.73 27.11 4.28
CA LEU A 529 3.03 25.69 4.14
C LEU A 529 4.36 25.36 4.81
N ILE A 530 5.37 26.22 4.88
CA ILE A 530 6.60 25.97 5.64
C ILE A 530 6.32 26.09 7.13
N ARG A 531 5.44 26.99 7.59
CA ARG A 531 4.98 27.02 8.99
C ARG A 531 4.06 25.85 9.32
N VAL A 532 3.17 25.47 8.42
CA VAL A 532 2.32 24.29 8.52
C VAL A 532 3.16 23.02 8.34
N PHE A 533 4.25 23.03 7.59
CA PHE A 533 5.24 21.96 7.42
C PHE A 533 6.30 22.00 8.53
N TYR A 534 6.46 23.09 9.28
CA TYR A 534 7.20 23.11 10.55
C TYR A 534 6.30 22.53 11.66
N CYS A 535 5.00 22.85 11.63
CA CYS A 535 3.98 22.21 12.47
C CYS A 535 3.72 20.74 12.07
N ILE A 536 3.86 20.38 10.79
CA ILE A 536 3.70 19.00 10.26
C ILE A 536 5.03 18.24 10.24
N CYS A 537 6.21 18.87 10.20
CA CYS A 537 7.50 18.16 10.38
C CYS A 537 7.70 17.71 11.83
N ILE A 538 7.03 18.35 12.79
CA ILE A 538 6.88 17.79 14.14
C ILE A 538 5.98 16.54 14.14
N THR A 539 5.25 16.28 13.06
CA THR A 539 4.45 15.07 12.79
C THR A 539 4.84 14.37 11.48
N CYS A 540 6.13 14.43 11.09
CA CYS A 540 6.67 13.49 10.12
C CYS A 540 6.57 12.11 10.77
N ALA A 541 5.52 11.35 10.44
CA ALA A 541 5.39 9.97 10.86
C ALA A 541 6.66 9.24 10.41
N LEU A 542 7.50 8.87 11.38
CA LEU A 542 8.60 7.94 11.13
C LEU A 542 7.98 6.74 10.42
N CYS A 543 8.50 6.39 9.24
CA CYS A 543 8.19 5.10 8.67
C CYS A 543 8.76 4.05 9.63
N TYR A 544 7.88 3.26 10.26
CA TYR A 544 8.28 2.27 11.25
C TYR A 544 8.83 1.04 10.53
N GLU A 545 10.04 0.62 10.89
CA GLU A 545 10.62 -0.62 10.38
C GLU A 545 9.94 -1.82 11.05
N PRO A 546 9.91 -3.01 10.40
CA PRO A 546 9.33 -4.24 10.97
C PRO A 546 10.24 -4.85 12.03
N ASN A 547 10.56 -4.09 13.07
CA ASN A 547 11.30 -4.54 14.25
C ASN A 547 10.82 -3.79 15.49
N TRP A 548 10.82 -4.46 16.65
CA TRP A 548 10.28 -3.89 17.88
C TRP A 548 11.00 -2.61 18.35
N ASN A 549 12.30 -2.46 18.06
CA ASN A 549 13.05 -1.24 18.37
C ASN A 549 12.46 -0.01 17.67
N SER A 550 12.01 -0.16 16.42
CA SER A 550 11.33 0.91 15.69
C SER A 550 9.87 1.06 16.15
N LEU A 551 9.14 -0.06 16.23
CA LEU A 551 7.69 -0.06 16.52
C LEU A 551 7.36 0.50 17.92
N ASP A 552 8.18 0.20 18.93
CA ASP A 552 8.00 0.69 20.30
C ASP A 552 8.26 2.20 20.45
N THR A 553 8.82 2.87 19.43
CA THR A 553 8.98 4.34 19.44
C THR A 553 7.67 5.07 19.14
N ARG A 554 6.66 4.37 18.62
CA ARG A 554 5.37 4.98 18.28
C ARG A 554 4.65 5.43 19.55
N LYS A 555 4.24 6.70 19.57
CA LYS A 555 3.36 7.23 20.61
C LYS A 555 1.93 6.75 20.39
N ASN A 556 1.24 6.42 21.47
CA ASN A 556 -0.18 6.14 21.41
C ASN A 556 -0.98 7.39 21.00
N PRO A 557 -2.10 7.22 20.28
CA PRO A 557 -2.99 8.31 19.95
C PRO A 557 -3.65 8.88 21.20
N GLU A 558 -3.88 10.19 21.19
CA GLU A 558 -4.37 10.95 22.34
C GLU A 558 -5.73 10.46 22.86
N TRP A 559 -6.60 9.99 21.97
CA TRP A 559 -7.91 9.45 22.35
C TRP A 559 -7.80 8.30 23.35
N TYR A 560 -6.75 7.46 23.23
CA TYR A 560 -6.54 6.32 24.11
C TYR A 560 -6.03 6.78 25.47
N ASP A 561 -5.04 7.67 25.49
CA ASP A 561 -4.46 8.19 26.73
C ASP A 561 -5.44 9.01 27.55
N GLU A 562 -6.36 9.74 26.91
CA GLU A 562 -7.41 10.51 27.56
C GLU A 562 -8.65 9.69 27.92
N GLY A 563 -8.89 8.60 27.18
CA GLY A 563 -10.14 7.85 27.23
C GLY A 563 -10.34 7.04 28.51
N LYS A 564 -9.27 6.51 29.11
CA LYS A 564 -9.16 5.71 30.35
C LYS A 564 -10.05 4.47 30.52
N ILE A 565 -11.32 4.52 30.14
CA ILE A 565 -12.34 3.50 30.38
C ILE A 565 -12.73 2.85 29.06
N GLY A 566 -12.49 1.55 28.96
CA GLY A 566 -12.93 0.70 27.87
C GLY A 566 -13.80 -0.45 28.35
N ILE A 567 -14.59 -1.01 27.45
CA ILE A 567 -15.37 -2.25 27.69
C ILE A 567 -14.81 -3.36 26.81
N PHE A 568 -14.72 -4.57 27.35
CA PHE A 568 -14.27 -5.76 26.63
C PHE A 568 -15.39 -6.81 26.62
N LEU A 569 -15.56 -7.49 25.50
CA LEU A 569 -16.66 -8.44 25.30
C LEU A 569 -16.12 -9.76 24.80
N HIS A 570 -16.03 -10.74 25.69
CA HIS A 570 -15.83 -12.14 25.33
C HIS A 570 -17.16 -12.80 24.94
N TRP A 571 -17.41 -12.79 23.64
CA TRP A 571 -18.60 -13.41 23.04
C TRP A 571 -18.23 -14.36 21.91
N GLY A 572 -18.88 -15.51 21.85
CA GLY A 572 -18.59 -16.57 20.88
C GLY A 572 -19.28 -17.89 21.22
N VAL A 573 -18.95 -18.96 20.50
CA VAL A 573 -19.61 -20.27 20.64
C VAL A 573 -19.48 -20.86 22.05
N TYR A 574 -18.38 -20.56 22.76
CA TYR A 574 -18.19 -20.97 24.16
C TYR A 574 -19.24 -20.41 25.13
N SER A 575 -20.00 -19.38 24.75
CA SER A 575 -21.12 -18.87 25.55
C SER A 575 -22.30 -19.84 25.60
N VAL A 576 -22.44 -20.74 24.62
CA VAL A 576 -23.53 -21.73 24.55
C VAL A 576 -23.49 -22.72 25.71
N PRO A 577 -22.36 -23.43 25.98
CA PRO A 577 -22.27 -24.24 27.19
C PRO A 577 -22.29 -23.40 28.46
N GLY A 578 -22.07 -22.07 28.40
CA GLY A 578 -22.26 -21.14 29.50
C GLY A 578 -21.43 -21.50 30.73
N ASN A 579 -20.16 -21.90 30.54
CA ASN A 579 -19.28 -22.35 31.61
C ASN A 579 -18.01 -21.48 31.72
N MET A 580 -17.25 -21.33 30.63
CA MET A 580 -16.11 -20.38 30.54
C MET A 580 -15.56 -20.31 29.10
N VAL A 581 -14.67 -19.34 28.81
CA VAL A 581 -14.06 -19.15 27.49
C VAL A 581 -13.09 -20.28 27.10
N TRP A 582 -12.41 -20.91 28.07
CA TRP A 582 -11.47 -22.02 27.85
C TRP A 582 -12.13 -23.41 27.75
N PHE A 583 -13.46 -23.46 27.66
CA PHE A 583 -14.24 -24.70 27.72
C PHE A 583 -13.76 -25.79 26.76
N TRP A 584 -13.48 -25.43 25.50
CA TRP A 584 -12.98 -26.39 24.51
C TRP A 584 -11.68 -27.03 24.98
N TYR A 585 -10.72 -26.22 25.45
CA TYR A 585 -9.40 -26.69 25.85
C TYR A 585 -9.47 -27.58 27.08
N TYR A 586 -10.27 -27.21 28.09
CA TYR A 586 -10.42 -28.03 29.28
C TYR A 586 -11.20 -29.32 29.04
N TRP A 587 -12.16 -29.31 28.11
CA TRP A 587 -12.89 -30.52 27.74
C TRP A 587 -12.10 -31.46 26.80
N LYS A 588 -11.57 -30.94 25.68
CA LYS A 588 -10.95 -31.74 24.62
C LYS A 588 -9.43 -31.82 24.71
N GLY A 589 -8.79 -30.72 25.11
CA GLY A 589 -7.33 -30.64 25.26
C GLY A 589 -6.84 -31.35 26.53
N GLN A 590 -7.09 -30.75 27.69
CA GLN A 590 -6.66 -31.27 28.99
C GLN A 590 -7.55 -32.39 29.54
N LYS A 591 -8.81 -32.47 29.09
CA LYS A 591 -9.80 -33.46 29.56
C LYS A 591 -9.99 -33.44 31.07
N LEU A 592 -10.12 -32.24 31.65
CA LEU A 592 -10.36 -32.07 33.07
C LEU A 592 -11.66 -32.77 33.48
N PRO A 593 -11.68 -33.57 34.59
CA PRO A 593 -12.81 -34.43 34.93
C PRO A 593 -14.16 -33.71 35.03
N GLU A 594 -14.18 -32.49 35.55
CA GLU A 594 -15.40 -31.69 35.69
C GLU A 594 -16.05 -31.34 34.34
N PHE A 595 -15.25 -31.04 33.30
CA PHE A 595 -15.74 -30.70 31.97
C PHE A 595 -16.18 -31.93 31.20
N VAL A 596 -15.46 -33.04 31.34
CA VAL A 596 -15.84 -34.33 30.74
C VAL A 596 -17.16 -34.81 31.35
N ARG A 597 -17.30 -34.74 32.68
CA ARG A 597 -18.53 -35.09 33.38
C ARG A 597 -19.68 -34.17 32.98
N PHE A 598 -19.45 -32.86 32.95
CA PHE A 598 -20.45 -31.90 32.47
C PHE A 598 -20.97 -32.24 31.08
N MET A 599 -20.08 -32.64 30.16
CA MET A 599 -20.52 -33.06 28.82
C MET A 599 -21.31 -34.36 28.84
N LYS A 600 -20.92 -35.32 29.67
CA LYS A 600 -21.64 -36.60 29.85
C LYS A 600 -23.03 -36.41 30.48
N ASP A 601 -23.15 -35.50 31.44
CA ASP A 601 -24.36 -35.29 32.24
C ASP A 601 -25.40 -34.42 31.50
N HIS A 602 -24.97 -33.58 30.55
CA HIS A 602 -25.85 -32.56 29.92
C HIS A 602 -26.00 -32.66 28.40
N TYR A 603 -25.21 -33.49 27.71
CA TYR A 603 -25.25 -33.61 26.25
C TYR A 603 -25.26 -35.07 25.80
N PRO A 604 -25.86 -35.38 24.63
CA PRO A 604 -25.92 -36.75 24.15
C PRO A 604 -24.52 -37.34 23.88
N PRO A 605 -24.39 -38.68 23.91
CA PRO A 605 -23.15 -39.34 23.49
C PRO A 605 -22.69 -38.86 22.11
N ASN A 606 -21.37 -38.80 21.90
CA ASN A 606 -20.72 -38.34 20.67
C ASN A 606 -20.88 -36.86 20.30
N PHE A 607 -21.47 -36.02 21.16
CA PHE A 607 -21.52 -34.58 20.95
C PHE A 607 -20.12 -33.98 20.76
N GLN A 608 -19.93 -33.20 19.69
CA GLN A 608 -18.71 -32.49 19.34
C GLN A 608 -18.86 -31.01 19.63
N TYR A 609 -17.73 -30.30 19.78
CA TYR A 609 -17.80 -28.86 20.04
C TYR A 609 -18.44 -28.08 18.88
N ALA A 610 -18.29 -28.56 17.64
CA ALA A 610 -18.93 -27.96 16.48
C ALA A 610 -20.46 -27.94 16.56
N ASP A 611 -21.05 -28.89 17.32
CA ASP A 611 -22.51 -28.99 17.52
C ASP A 611 -23.07 -27.85 18.39
N PHE A 612 -22.19 -27.05 19.04
CA PHE A 612 -22.59 -25.81 19.70
C PHE A 612 -22.80 -24.65 18.72
N ALA A 613 -22.17 -24.63 17.55
CA ALA A 613 -22.24 -23.48 16.64
C ALA A 613 -23.68 -23.16 16.16
N PRO A 614 -24.54 -24.14 15.81
CA PRO A 614 -25.95 -23.87 15.48
C PRO A 614 -26.78 -23.33 16.66
N GLN A 615 -26.32 -23.54 17.90
CA GLN A 615 -27.00 -23.09 19.12
C GLN A 615 -26.57 -21.67 19.53
N PHE A 616 -25.48 -21.15 18.96
CA PHE A 616 -25.10 -19.75 19.08
C PHE A 616 -25.99 -18.92 18.15
N ARG A 617 -27.10 -18.39 18.68
CA ARG A 617 -28.17 -17.81 17.84
C ARG A 617 -28.14 -16.30 17.72
N ALA A 618 -27.59 -15.58 18.70
CA ALA A 618 -27.58 -14.11 18.73
C ALA A 618 -28.94 -13.46 18.37
N GLU A 619 -30.05 -14.12 18.70
CA GLU A 619 -31.39 -13.77 18.25
C GLU A 619 -31.94 -12.47 18.87
N PHE A 620 -31.39 -12.07 20.02
CA PHE A 620 -31.65 -10.80 20.70
C PHE A 620 -30.46 -9.84 20.63
N PHE A 621 -29.50 -10.08 19.73
CA PHE A 621 -28.39 -9.16 19.51
C PHE A 621 -28.87 -7.88 18.82
N ASP A 622 -28.78 -6.78 19.55
CA ASP A 622 -28.97 -5.41 19.08
C ASP A 622 -27.69 -4.60 19.35
N ALA A 623 -26.99 -4.25 18.26
CA ALA A 623 -25.73 -3.52 18.32
C ALA A 623 -25.91 -2.07 18.80
N ASP A 624 -27.03 -1.41 18.47
CA ASP A 624 -27.32 -0.04 18.89
C ASP A 624 -27.67 -0.01 20.40
N GLU A 625 -28.38 -1.01 20.91
CA GLU A 625 -28.63 -1.16 22.35
C GLU A 625 -27.33 -1.39 23.13
N TRP A 626 -26.45 -2.28 22.64
CA TRP A 626 -25.14 -2.50 23.25
C TRP A 626 -24.31 -1.21 23.28
N ALA A 627 -24.24 -0.50 22.15
CA ALA A 627 -23.50 0.76 22.05
C ALA A 627 -24.04 1.82 23.04
N LYS A 628 -25.37 1.87 23.24
CA LYS A 628 -26.00 2.73 24.25
C LYS A 628 -25.57 2.33 25.66
N ILE A 629 -25.60 1.05 26.01
CA ILE A 629 -25.16 0.57 27.34
C ILE A 629 -23.72 0.99 27.62
N PHE A 630 -22.81 0.81 26.66
CA PHE A 630 -21.39 1.16 26.85
C PHE A 630 -21.16 2.66 26.96
N LYS A 631 -21.89 3.45 26.18
CA LYS A 631 -21.86 4.92 26.28
C LYS A 631 -22.40 5.40 27.62
N ASP A 632 -23.51 4.85 28.07
CA ASP A 632 -24.13 5.16 29.36
C ASP A 632 -23.22 4.75 30.53
N ALA A 633 -22.39 3.72 30.34
CA ALA A 633 -21.35 3.30 31.28
C ALA A 633 -20.13 4.23 31.34
N GLY A 634 -20.05 5.23 30.46
CA GLY A 634 -18.91 6.14 30.37
C GLY A 634 -17.73 5.60 29.55
N ALA A 635 -17.87 4.51 28.80
CA ALA A 635 -16.78 4.02 27.96
C ALA A 635 -16.32 5.08 26.94
N ARG A 636 -15.07 4.97 26.49
CA ARG A 636 -14.53 5.73 25.36
C ARG A 636 -14.12 4.84 24.20
N TYR A 637 -13.89 3.56 24.47
CA TYR A 637 -13.60 2.54 23.48
C TYR A 637 -14.22 1.20 23.90
N VAL A 638 -14.48 0.33 22.93
CA VAL A 638 -15.04 -1.00 23.19
C VAL A 638 -14.31 -2.03 22.34
N VAL A 639 -13.84 -3.12 22.94
CA VAL A 639 -13.15 -4.22 22.28
C VAL A 639 -14.09 -5.42 22.19
N LEU A 640 -14.32 -5.94 20.98
CA LEU A 640 -15.10 -7.16 20.76
C LEU A 640 -14.19 -8.34 20.38
N THR A 641 -14.36 -9.49 21.04
CA THR A 641 -13.72 -10.76 20.67
C THR A 641 -14.27 -11.28 19.35
N THR A 642 -13.61 -10.93 18.24
CA THR A 642 -14.09 -11.29 16.89
C THR A 642 -13.79 -12.74 16.52
N LYS A 643 -12.69 -13.29 17.04
CA LYS A 643 -12.27 -14.69 16.94
C LYS A 643 -11.51 -15.08 18.18
N HIS A 644 -12.00 -16.05 18.95
CA HIS A 644 -11.28 -16.63 20.09
C HIS A 644 -10.55 -17.93 19.67
N HIS A 645 -9.83 -18.57 20.59
CA HIS A 645 -8.91 -19.68 20.34
C HIS A 645 -9.55 -20.96 19.76
N GLU A 646 -10.88 -21.08 19.78
CA GLU A 646 -11.63 -22.11 19.04
C GLU A 646 -11.83 -21.79 17.56
N GLY A 647 -11.33 -20.65 17.06
CA GLY A 647 -11.28 -20.29 15.65
C GLY A 647 -12.60 -19.83 15.02
N PHE A 648 -13.69 -19.71 15.79
CA PHE A 648 -14.99 -19.28 15.25
C PHE A 648 -15.00 -17.76 15.05
N THR A 649 -15.20 -17.30 13.81
CA THR A 649 -15.24 -15.86 13.53
C THR A 649 -16.65 -15.29 13.59
N LEU A 650 -16.82 -14.15 14.25
CA LEU A 650 -18.10 -13.42 14.35
C LEU A 650 -18.46 -12.62 13.08
N TRP A 651 -17.61 -12.68 12.05
CA TRP A 651 -17.79 -12.05 10.74
C TRP A 651 -17.66 -13.09 9.62
N PRO A 652 -18.13 -12.80 8.39
CA PRO A 652 -18.06 -13.71 7.25
C PRO A 652 -16.64 -13.80 6.66
N SER A 653 -15.67 -14.26 7.46
CA SER A 653 -14.30 -14.34 7.00
C SER A 653 -14.14 -15.33 5.86
N LYS A 654 -13.41 -14.92 4.81
CA LYS A 654 -13.06 -15.79 3.68
C LYS A 654 -12.15 -16.95 4.09
N TYR A 655 -11.48 -16.84 5.25
CA TYR A 655 -10.52 -17.81 5.73
C TYR A 655 -11.11 -18.76 6.79
N SER A 656 -12.36 -18.56 7.21
CA SER A 656 -13.09 -19.40 8.19
C SER A 656 -14.27 -20.13 7.55
N PHE A 657 -14.02 -20.88 6.47
CA PHE A 657 -15.08 -21.57 5.73
C PHE A 657 -15.93 -22.48 6.64
N ASN A 658 -17.26 -22.30 6.61
CA ASN A 658 -18.25 -23.02 7.43
C ASN A 658 -18.06 -22.95 8.95
N TRP A 659 -17.13 -22.13 9.46
CA TRP A 659 -16.87 -21.95 10.89
C TRP A 659 -16.90 -20.47 11.26
N ASN A 660 -18.02 -19.82 10.91
CA ASN A 660 -18.26 -18.40 11.16
C ASN A 660 -19.75 -18.08 11.32
N ALA A 661 -20.06 -16.95 11.95
CA ALA A 661 -21.41 -16.50 12.29
C ALA A 661 -22.36 -16.33 11.09
N MET A 662 -21.83 -16.03 9.90
CA MET A 662 -22.64 -15.94 8.68
C MET A 662 -22.98 -17.32 8.12
N SER A 663 -22.09 -18.30 8.27
CA SER A 663 -22.22 -19.64 7.70
C SER A 663 -22.97 -20.59 8.61
N VAL A 664 -22.93 -20.43 9.93
CA VAL A 664 -23.64 -21.27 10.91
C VAL A 664 -23.99 -20.45 12.15
N GLY A 665 -25.10 -20.79 12.82
CA GLY A 665 -25.62 -20.02 13.95
C GLY A 665 -26.49 -18.86 13.47
N PRO A 666 -26.12 -17.59 13.74
CA PRO A 666 -27.02 -16.43 13.58
C PRO A 666 -27.24 -15.99 12.14
N LYS A 667 -26.41 -16.43 11.17
CA LYS A 667 -26.46 -16.02 9.75
C LYS A 667 -26.34 -14.51 9.55
N ARG A 668 -25.47 -13.87 10.36
CA ARG A 668 -25.28 -12.41 10.41
C ARG A 668 -23.79 -12.04 10.46
N ASP A 669 -23.46 -10.86 9.96
CA ASP A 669 -22.14 -10.23 10.15
C ASP A 669 -22.15 -9.42 11.44
N LEU A 670 -21.94 -10.10 12.56
CA LEU A 670 -22.05 -9.49 13.89
C LEU A 670 -20.98 -8.42 14.12
N VAL A 671 -19.77 -8.59 13.56
CA VAL A 671 -18.70 -7.59 13.65
C VAL A 671 -19.06 -6.34 12.84
N GLY A 672 -19.63 -6.51 11.64
CA GLY A 672 -20.08 -5.38 10.82
C GLY A 672 -21.17 -4.54 11.50
N GLU A 673 -22.21 -5.22 12.03
CA GLU A 673 -23.30 -4.56 12.76
C GLU A 673 -22.77 -3.83 14.01
N PHE A 674 -21.95 -4.51 14.82
CA PHE A 674 -21.31 -3.92 16.00
C PHE A 674 -20.43 -2.71 15.65
N SER A 675 -19.56 -2.84 14.64
CA SER A 675 -18.63 -1.80 14.22
C SER A 675 -19.35 -0.52 13.81
N ASN A 676 -20.49 -0.65 13.12
CA ASN A 676 -21.30 0.48 12.70
C ASN A 676 -21.95 1.20 13.90
N ALA A 677 -22.54 0.45 14.84
CA ALA A 677 -23.19 1.01 16.01
C ALA A 677 -22.22 1.75 16.95
N ILE A 678 -21.04 1.18 17.20
CA ILE A 678 -19.99 1.79 18.04
C ILE A 678 -19.51 3.11 17.45
N LYS A 679 -19.20 3.13 16.14
CA LYS A 679 -18.76 4.36 15.45
C LYS A 679 -19.85 5.43 15.42
N LYS A 680 -21.10 5.03 15.10
CA LYS A 680 -22.27 5.92 15.12
C LYS A 680 -22.49 6.57 16.49
N SER A 681 -22.16 5.86 17.56
CA SER A 681 -22.30 6.34 18.94
C SER A 681 -21.20 7.29 19.41
N GLY A 682 -20.13 7.45 18.62
CA GLY A 682 -18.96 8.28 18.92
C GLY A 682 -17.92 7.58 19.81
N LEU A 683 -17.97 6.26 19.92
CA LEU A 683 -17.00 5.44 20.65
C LEU A 683 -15.91 4.94 19.70
N HIS A 684 -14.70 4.73 20.22
CA HIS A 684 -13.61 4.11 19.46
C HIS A 684 -13.80 2.59 19.36
N LEU A 685 -13.60 2.05 18.16
CA LEU A 685 -13.82 0.64 17.87
C LEU A 685 -12.57 -0.19 18.11
N GLY A 686 -12.61 -1.13 19.03
CA GLY A 686 -11.60 -2.16 19.22
C GLY A 686 -12.07 -3.52 18.73
N LEU A 687 -11.17 -4.26 18.10
CA LEU A 687 -11.43 -5.64 17.65
C LEU A 687 -10.30 -6.54 18.14
N TYR A 688 -10.69 -7.58 18.87
CA TYR A 688 -9.81 -8.62 19.34
C TYR A 688 -9.67 -9.72 18.30
N HIS A 689 -8.47 -10.27 18.14
CA HIS A 689 -8.20 -11.43 17.31
C HIS A 689 -7.19 -12.36 17.97
N SER A 690 -7.59 -13.62 18.13
CA SER A 690 -6.68 -14.69 18.56
C SER A 690 -5.71 -15.07 17.44
N LEU A 691 -4.42 -15.10 17.77
CA LEU A 691 -3.38 -15.45 16.82
C LEU A 691 -3.32 -16.95 16.54
N PHE A 692 -3.83 -17.82 17.43
CA PHE A 692 -3.74 -19.27 17.34
C PHE A 692 -5.10 -19.97 17.42
N GLU A 693 -5.15 -21.24 17.00
CA GLU A 693 -6.37 -22.05 17.07
C GLU A 693 -6.04 -23.43 17.64
N TRP A 694 -6.72 -23.83 18.73
CA TRP A 694 -6.36 -25.04 19.47
C TRP A 694 -6.36 -26.32 18.64
N PHE A 695 -7.24 -26.41 17.64
CA PHE A 695 -7.46 -27.64 16.85
C PHE A 695 -7.25 -27.46 15.35
N ASN A 696 -6.77 -26.31 14.90
CA ASN A 696 -6.51 -26.11 13.48
C ASN A 696 -5.34 -27.01 13.04
N PRO A 697 -5.52 -27.88 12.04
CA PRO A 697 -4.47 -28.81 11.62
C PRO A 697 -3.16 -28.12 11.22
N LEU A 698 -3.22 -26.94 10.60
CA LEU A 698 -2.04 -26.18 10.22
C LEU A 698 -1.29 -25.68 11.46
N TYR A 699 -2.02 -25.15 12.45
CA TYR A 699 -1.39 -24.68 13.70
C TYR A 699 -0.76 -25.84 14.47
N ILE A 700 -1.47 -26.98 14.57
CA ILE A 700 -0.93 -28.18 15.22
C ILE A 700 0.34 -28.65 14.51
N LYS A 701 0.34 -28.65 13.17
CA LYS A 701 1.50 -29.04 12.37
C LYS A 701 2.68 -28.10 12.59
N ASP A 702 2.46 -26.79 12.54
CA ASP A 702 3.49 -25.79 12.78
C ASP A 702 4.05 -25.93 14.20
N LYS A 703 3.17 -26.09 15.20
CA LYS A 703 3.56 -26.33 16.60
C LYS A 703 4.36 -27.61 16.78
N ALA A 704 3.94 -28.72 16.17
CA ALA A 704 4.67 -29.99 16.20
C ALA A 704 6.05 -29.89 15.55
N ASN A 705 6.21 -28.94 14.61
CA ASN A 705 7.48 -28.60 13.98
C ASN A 705 8.23 -27.45 14.70
N ASN A 706 7.92 -27.22 15.99
CA ASN A 706 8.53 -26.17 16.81
C ASN A 706 8.47 -24.77 16.16
N PHE A 707 7.40 -24.48 15.41
CA PHE A 707 7.15 -23.21 14.72
C PHE A 707 8.22 -22.84 13.67
N ASN A 708 8.94 -23.83 13.11
CA ASN A 708 9.88 -23.62 12.00
C ASN A 708 9.19 -23.44 10.64
N THR A 709 7.91 -23.78 10.55
CA THR A 709 7.02 -23.50 9.42
C THR A 709 5.96 -22.49 9.84
N GLN A 710 5.36 -21.78 8.87
CA GLN A 710 4.38 -20.72 9.09
C GLN A 710 3.10 -20.96 8.26
N ASP A 711 2.75 -22.23 8.00
CA ASP A 711 1.63 -22.60 7.13
C ASP A 711 0.31 -21.99 7.64
N PHE A 712 0.07 -22.08 8.95
CA PHE A 712 -1.11 -21.51 9.59
C PHE A 712 -1.10 -19.98 9.54
N VAL A 713 0.05 -19.36 9.76
CA VAL A 713 0.17 -17.89 9.76
C VAL A 713 -0.15 -17.32 8.39
N MET A 714 0.41 -17.92 7.33
CA MET A 714 0.27 -17.45 5.96
C MET A 714 -1.08 -17.78 5.34
N ALA A 715 -1.70 -18.90 5.71
CA ALA A 715 -2.98 -19.32 5.15
C ALA A 715 -4.20 -18.82 5.94
N LYS A 716 -4.03 -18.50 7.24
CA LYS A 716 -5.14 -18.27 8.17
C LYS A 716 -4.99 -16.96 8.96
N THR A 717 -4.06 -16.89 9.91
CA THR A 717 -4.00 -15.80 10.90
C THR A 717 -3.76 -14.43 10.27
N MET A 718 -2.72 -14.29 9.43
CA MET A 718 -2.39 -12.99 8.85
C MET A 718 -3.44 -12.51 7.84
N PRO A 719 -3.89 -13.33 6.87
CA PRO A 719 -4.95 -12.90 5.95
C PRO A 719 -6.24 -12.45 6.65
N GLU A 720 -6.62 -13.09 7.77
CA GLU A 720 -7.75 -12.64 8.61
C GLU A 720 -7.50 -11.28 9.26
N LEU A 721 -6.33 -11.05 9.83
CA LEU A 721 -5.98 -9.76 10.45
C LEU A 721 -6.01 -8.61 9.42
N TYR A 722 -5.46 -8.83 8.23
CA TYR A 722 -5.54 -7.86 7.13
C TYR A 722 -7.00 -7.64 6.69
N GLU A 723 -7.80 -8.71 6.56
CA GLU A 723 -9.23 -8.62 6.22
C GLU A 723 -9.99 -7.81 7.26
N LEU A 724 -9.79 -8.10 8.55
CA LEU A 724 -10.48 -7.45 9.68
C LEU A 724 -10.18 -5.95 9.72
N VAL A 725 -8.91 -5.56 9.58
CA VAL A 725 -8.50 -4.15 9.59
C VAL A 725 -9.02 -3.39 8.37
N ASN A 726 -8.86 -3.94 7.16
CA ASN A 726 -9.26 -3.26 5.93
C ASN A 726 -10.79 -3.18 5.76
N THR A 727 -11.53 -4.11 6.36
CA THR A 727 -13.00 -4.12 6.28
C THR A 727 -13.61 -3.22 7.34
N TYR A 728 -13.26 -3.44 8.62
CA TYR A 728 -13.97 -2.82 9.73
C TYR A 728 -13.27 -1.60 10.33
N HIS A 729 -12.02 -1.32 9.93
CA HIS A 729 -11.31 -0.10 10.31
C HIS A 729 -11.29 0.18 11.84
N PRO A 730 -10.76 -0.74 12.67
CA PRO A 730 -10.68 -0.56 14.12
C PRO A 730 -9.67 0.52 14.54
N ASP A 731 -9.99 1.22 15.62
CA ASP A 731 -9.07 2.08 16.41
C ASP A 731 -8.14 1.28 17.33
N TYR A 732 -8.51 0.05 17.69
CA TYR A 732 -7.68 -0.80 18.55
C TYR A 732 -7.68 -2.22 18.00
N VAL A 733 -6.50 -2.74 17.64
CA VAL A 733 -6.30 -4.15 17.33
C VAL A 733 -5.73 -4.84 18.57
N TRP A 734 -6.54 -5.68 19.21
CA TRP A 734 -6.17 -6.42 20.41
C TRP A 734 -5.79 -7.86 20.03
N SER A 735 -4.49 -8.17 19.99
CA SER A 735 -3.99 -9.50 19.64
C SER A 735 -3.98 -10.44 20.84
N ASP A 736 -4.10 -11.75 20.61
CA ASP A 736 -3.89 -12.75 21.67
C ASP A 736 -3.12 -13.98 21.16
N GLY A 737 -1.80 -13.99 21.37
CA GLY A 737 -0.90 -15.09 20.99
C GLY A 737 0.17 -15.41 22.03
N VAL A 738 -0.18 -15.35 23.32
CA VAL A 738 0.77 -15.51 24.44
C VAL A 738 0.61 -16.72 25.37
N PRO A 739 -0.15 -17.81 25.08
CA PRO A 739 0.01 -19.03 25.87
C PRO A 739 1.48 -19.47 25.86
N SER A 740 1.95 -20.02 26.98
CA SER A 740 3.36 -20.40 27.17
C SER A 740 3.90 -21.40 26.14
N ASP A 741 3.02 -22.07 25.40
CA ASP A 741 3.32 -23.07 24.37
C ASP A 741 2.92 -22.62 22.95
N SER A 742 2.86 -21.31 22.71
CA SER A 742 2.59 -20.69 21.40
C SER A 742 3.85 -20.13 20.75
N GLY A 743 3.75 -19.69 19.49
CA GLY A 743 4.88 -19.15 18.74
C GLY A 743 5.33 -17.76 19.19
N ASN A 744 6.57 -17.39 18.84
CA ASN A 744 7.10 -16.04 19.05
C ASN A 744 6.58 -15.05 17.98
N SER A 745 6.86 -13.76 18.18
CA SER A 745 6.43 -12.69 17.29
C SER A 745 6.92 -12.82 15.86
N SER A 746 8.09 -13.44 15.67
CA SER A 746 8.64 -13.75 14.35
C SER A 746 7.82 -14.82 13.63
N TYR A 747 7.47 -15.92 14.32
CA TYR A 747 6.58 -16.95 13.77
C TYR A 747 5.23 -16.33 13.36
N TRP A 748 4.67 -15.43 14.16
CA TRP A 748 3.42 -14.77 13.80
C TRP A 748 3.55 -13.76 12.66
N ASN A 749 4.76 -13.35 12.25
CA ASN A 749 4.98 -12.23 11.33
C ASN A 749 4.39 -10.92 11.89
N ALA A 750 4.45 -10.78 13.22
CA ALA A 750 3.82 -9.67 13.94
C ALA A 750 4.54 -8.33 13.73
N PRO A 751 5.89 -8.22 13.76
CA PRO A 751 6.57 -6.97 13.46
C PRO A 751 6.21 -6.40 12.08
N GLU A 752 6.10 -7.26 11.07
CA GLU A 752 5.71 -6.91 9.70
C GLU A 752 4.27 -6.41 9.66
N PHE A 753 3.35 -7.12 10.30
CA PHE A 753 1.94 -6.70 10.37
C PHE A 753 1.78 -5.36 11.11
N VAL A 754 2.44 -5.19 12.26
CA VAL A 754 2.35 -3.94 13.05
C VAL A 754 3.02 -2.78 12.31
N ALA A 755 4.13 -3.01 11.60
CA ALA A 755 4.72 -1.99 10.73
C ALA A 755 3.76 -1.57 9.61
N TRP A 756 3.13 -2.51 8.91
CA TRP A 756 2.08 -2.21 7.93
C TRP A 756 0.91 -1.46 8.57
N LEU A 757 0.48 -1.89 9.76
CA LEU A 757 -0.62 -1.28 10.50
C LEU A 757 -0.32 0.20 10.81
N TYR A 758 0.94 0.52 11.12
CA TYR A 758 1.38 1.86 11.48
C TYR A 758 1.77 2.74 10.28
N ASN A 759 2.15 2.16 9.14
CA ASN A 759 2.63 2.91 7.98
C ASN A 759 1.58 3.05 6.86
N GLU A 760 0.84 1.98 6.58
CA GLU A 760 0.11 1.80 5.33
C GLU A 760 -1.39 1.62 5.54
N SER A 761 -1.81 1.03 6.66
CA SER A 761 -3.23 0.71 6.91
C SER A 761 -4.15 1.95 6.89
N PRO A 762 -5.45 1.77 6.64
CA PRO A 762 -6.41 2.88 6.64
C PRO A 762 -6.67 3.45 8.05
N VAL A 763 -6.12 2.84 9.10
CA VAL A 763 -6.28 3.25 10.51
C VAL A 763 -4.99 3.74 11.15
N LYS A 764 -3.91 3.85 10.37
CA LYS A 764 -2.55 4.16 10.83
C LYS A 764 -2.38 5.38 11.72
N GLN A 765 -3.27 6.37 11.65
CA GLN A 765 -3.20 7.59 12.47
C GLN A 765 -3.83 7.43 13.87
N ARG A 766 -4.74 6.46 14.03
CA ARG A 766 -5.57 6.31 15.23
C ARG A 766 -5.44 4.95 15.91
N VAL A 767 -4.77 3.99 15.28
CA VAL A 767 -4.70 2.62 15.77
C VAL A 767 -3.76 2.45 16.97
N VAL A 768 -4.23 1.66 17.95
CA VAL A 768 -3.51 1.15 19.12
C VAL A 768 -3.30 -0.37 18.98
N THR A 769 -2.21 -0.89 19.53
CA THR A 769 -1.97 -2.34 19.68
C THR A 769 -1.54 -2.68 21.10
N ASN A 770 -1.87 -3.89 21.56
CA ASN A 770 -1.42 -4.44 22.84
C ASN A 770 -0.07 -5.17 22.70
N ASP A 771 0.38 -5.84 23.76
CA ASP A 771 1.67 -6.52 23.88
C ASP A 771 1.62 -8.05 23.70
N ARG A 772 0.53 -8.59 23.16
CA ARG A 772 0.29 -10.04 23.08
C ARG A 772 0.51 -10.64 21.68
N TRP A 773 1.53 -10.15 20.99
CA TRP A 773 1.90 -10.52 19.62
C TRP A 773 2.80 -11.78 19.51
N GLY A 774 3.09 -12.44 20.62
CA GLY A 774 3.90 -13.66 20.70
C GLY A 774 4.45 -13.88 22.10
N ILE A 775 4.92 -15.09 22.41
CA ILE A 775 5.44 -15.43 23.76
C ILE A 775 6.60 -14.52 24.24
N ASP A 776 7.29 -13.87 23.31
CA ASP A 776 8.42 -12.98 23.53
C ASP A 776 8.04 -11.50 23.69
N THR A 777 6.77 -11.12 23.51
CA THR A 777 6.35 -9.70 23.47
C THR A 777 5.69 -9.21 24.75
N MET A 778 5.10 -10.11 25.53
CA MET A 778 4.31 -9.76 26.71
C MET A 778 5.13 -8.98 27.74
N CYS A 779 4.57 -7.85 28.21
CA CYS A 779 5.21 -6.87 29.09
C CYS A 779 6.48 -6.21 28.53
N LYS A 780 6.77 -6.38 27.23
CA LYS A 780 8.00 -5.90 26.58
C LYS A 780 7.76 -5.00 25.37
N HIS A 781 6.82 -5.35 24.50
CA HIS A 781 6.62 -4.70 23.19
C HIS A 781 5.16 -4.34 22.95
N GLY A 782 4.87 -3.43 22.01
CA GLY A 782 3.50 -3.01 21.65
C GLY A 782 3.11 -1.63 22.19
N GLY A 783 2.03 -1.06 21.67
CA GLY A 783 1.58 0.28 22.07
C GLY A 783 1.18 0.36 23.55
N VAL A 784 0.60 -0.73 24.07
CA VAL A 784 0.09 -0.82 25.44
C VAL A 784 0.46 -2.16 26.05
N LEU A 785 0.97 -2.14 27.29
CA LEU A 785 1.33 -3.35 28.02
C LEU A 785 0.13 -3.92 28.78
N THR A 786 -0.17 -5.19 28.58
CA THR A 786 -1.13 -5.94 29.40
C THR A 786 -0.41 -6.84 30.40
N CYS A 787 0.83 -7.29 30.13
CA CYS A 787 1.71 -8.09 31.00
C CYS A 787 1.16 -9.44 31.51
N THR A 788 0.00 -9.48 32.15
CA THR A 788 -0.71 -10.68 32.62
C THR A 788 -2.21 -10.44 32.54
N ASP A 789 -3.03 -11.47 32.74
CA ASP A 789 -4.47 -11.28 32.97
C ASP A 789 -4.68 -10.49 34.27
N ARG A 790 -5.66 -9.57 34.28
CA ARG A 790 -6.00 -8.71 35.43
C ARG A 790 -4.79 -7.94 35.98
N TYR A 791 -3.93 -7.45 35.08
CA TYR A 791 -2.71 -6.76 35.46
C TYR A 791 -3.02 -5.39 36.10
N ASN A 792 -2.72 -5.27 37.38
CA ASN A 792 -2.71 -3.99 38.11
C ASN A 792 -1.44 -3.95 38.98
N PRO A 793 -0.41 -3.17 38.61
CA PRO A 793 0.86 -3.17 39.31
C PRO A 793 0.83 -2.43 40.65
N GLY A 794 -0.25 -1.70 40.97
CA GLY A 794 -0.36 -0.88 42.18
C GLY A 794 0.67 0.25 42.30
N LYS A 795 1.43 0.52 41.24
CA LYS A 795 2.47 1.55 41.18
C LYS A 795 2.65 2.09 39.77
N LEU A 796 3.15 3.31 39.67
CA LEU A 796 3.40 3.98 38.39
C LEU A 796 4.34 3.15 37.48
N LYS A 797 3.99 3.10 36.20
CA LYS A 797 4.79 2.49 35.14
C LYS A 797 5.25 3.54 34.14
N LYS A 798 6.44 3.31 33.59
CA LYS A 798 7.05 4.20 32.58
C LYS A 798 6.34 4.12 31.22
N ARG A 799 5.91 2.91 30.82
CA ARG A 799 5.15 2.67 29.59
C ARG A 799 3.66 2.60 29.90
N LYS A 800 2.85 3.00 28.92
CA LYS A 800 1.39 2.88 28.99
C LYS A 800 0.99 1.40 29.12
N TRP A 801 0.01 1.14 29.97
CA TRP A 801 -0.46 -0.20 30.26
C TRP A 801 -1.99 -0.22 30.43
N GLU A 802 -2.59 -1.41 30.36
CA GLU A 802 -4.03 -1.63 30.42
C GLU A 802 -4.36 -2.72 31.45
N ASN A 803 -5.29 -2.42 32.34
CA ASN A 803 -5.89 -3.37 33.27
C ASN A 803 -7.12 -4.00 32.61
N ALA A 804 -6.93 -5.13 31.93
CA ALA A 804 -8.04 -5.94 31.46
C ALA A 804 -8.54 -6.83 32.62
N PHE A 805 -9.72 -6.52 33.17
CA PHE A 805 -10.31 -7.28 34.28
C PHE A 805 -11.80 -7.57 34.05
N THR A 806 -12.32 -8.56 34.77
CA THR A 806 -13.65 -9.12 34.55
C THR A 806 -14.61 -8.73 35.67
N ILE A 807 -15.85 -8.36 35.33
CA ILE A 807 -16.90 -8.16 36.35
C ILE A 807 -17.26 -9.50 37.02
N ASP A 808 -17.27 -10.61 36.27
CA ASP A 808 -17.35 -11.95 36.86
C ASP A 808 -15.96 -12.34 37.39
N LYS A 809 -15.85 -12.58 38.69
CA LYS A 809 -14.57 -12.90 39.37
C LYS A 809 -13.96 -14.21 38.87
N LYS A 810 -14.76 -15.10 38.27
CA LYS A 810 -14.35 -16.45 37.89
C LYS A 810 -14.15 -16.65 36.38
N SER A 811 -14.68 -15.79 35.52
CA SER A 811 -14.68 -16.01 34.07
C SER A 811 -14.62 -14.72 33.27
N TRP A 812 -13.98 -14.79 32.10
CA TRP A 812 -14.09 -13.79 31.03
C TRP A 812 -15.41 -13.93 30.24
N GLY A 813 -15.97 -15.14 30.18
CA GLY A 813 -17.13 -15.46 29.35
C GLY A 813 -18.38 -15.67 30.19
N PHE A 814 -19.53 -15.70 29.51
CA PHE A 814 -20.82 -15.97 30.14
C PHE A 814 -20.86 -17.30 30.90
N ARG A 815 -21.39 -17.26 32.13
CA ARG A 815 -21.65 -18.42 32.98
C ARG A 815 -23.12 -18.52 33.36
N ARG A 816 -23.76 -19.63 33.01
CA ARG A 816 -25.18 -19.88 33.35
C ARG A 816 -25.41 -20.21 34.83
N ASN A 817 -24.36 -20.62 35.54
CA ASN A 817 -24.40 -20.98 36.95
C ASN A 817 -23.81 -19.89 37.87
N ALA A 818 -23.51 -18.70 37.35
CA ALA A 818 -22.99 -17.61 38.17
C ALA A 818 -24.02 -17.14 39.19
N VAL A 819 -23.57 -16.93 40.41
CA VAL A 819 -24.36 -16.36 41.52
C VAL A 819 -23.92 -14.94 41.82
N LEU A 820 -24.73 -14.15 42.54
CA LEU A 820 -24.45 -12.74 42.77
C LEU A 820 -23.06 -12.48 43.39
N SER A 821 -22.61 -13.32 44.33
CA SER A 821 -21.30 -13.21 44.97
C SER A 821 -20.11 -13.44 44.04
N ASP A 822 -20.35 -14.03 42.86
CA ASP A 822 -19.32 -14.22 41.84
C ASP A 822 -19.05 -12.93 41.05
N PHE A 823 -19.89 -11.91 41.15
CA PHE A 823 -19.70 -10.64 40.46
C PHE A 823 -19.04 -9.61 41.37
N MET A 824 -18.20 -8.76 40.81
CA MET A 824 -17.60 -7.65 41.53
C MET A 824 -18.67 -6.67 42.02
N THR A 825 -18.49 -6.18 43.24
CA THR A 825 -19.27 -5.05 43.74
C THR A 825 -18.81 -3.75 43.08
N MET A 826 -19.57 -2.68 43.26
CA MET A 826 -19.17 -1.39 42.70
C MET A 826 -17.91 -0.84 43.38
N GLU A 827 -17.71 -1.09 44.66
CA GLU A 827 -16.50 -0.76 45.41
C GLU A 827 -15.28 -1.47 44.79
N GLU A 828 -15.39 -2.76 44.47
CA GLU A 828 -14.32 -3.52 43.83
C GLU A 828 -14.03 -3.02 42.40
N ILE A 829 -15.06 -2.69 41.62
CA ILE A 829 -14.89 -2.14 40.26
C ILE A 829 -14.23 -0.75 40.32
N LEU A 830 -14.69 0.13 41.20
CA LEU A 830 -14.15 1.47 41.35
C LEU A 830 -12.73 1.44 41.92
N TYR A 831 -12.43 0.52 42.83
CA TYR A 831 -11.06 0.26 43.26
C TYR A 831 -10.16 -0.05 42.06
N GLN A 832 -10.56 -0.98 41.19
CA GLN A 832 -9.76 -1.30 40.00
C GLN A 832 -9.60 -0.09 39.07
N VAL A 833 -10.68 0.65 38.80
CA VAL A 833 -10.63 1.84 37.92
C VAL A 833 -9.72 2.93 38.49
N ILE A 834 -9.93 3.32 39.74
CA ILE A 834 -9.21 4.43 40.39
C ILE A 834 -7.73 4.08 40.51
N THR A 835 -7.39 2.92 41.08
CA THR A 835 -5.98 2.51 41.24
C THR A 835 -5.25 2.39 39.91
N THR A 836 -5.94 1.89 38.87
CA THR A 836 -5.39 1.78 37.50
C THR A 836 -5.05 3.15 36.93
N VAL A 837 -6.00 4.09 36.96
CA VAL A 837 -5.82 5.43 36.38
C VAL A 837 -4.77 6.23 37.16
N SER A 838 -4.81 6.16 38.50
CA SER A 838 -3.78 6.74 39.36
C SER A 838 -2.39 6.22 39.01
N CYS A 839 -2.24 4.94 38.69
CA CYS A 839 -0.95 4.34 38.28
C CYS A 839 -0.62 4.47 36.79
N GLY A 840 -1.39 5.26 36.03
CA GLY A 840 -1.12 5.62 34.63
C GLY A 840 -1.71 4.66 33.59
N GLY A 841 -2.45 3.65 34.02
CA GLY A 841 -3.09 2.67 33.15
C GLY A 841 -4.43 3.15 32.58
N ASN A 842 -4.99 2.32 31.70
CA ASN A 842 -6.41 2.37 31.32
C ASN A 842 -7.12 1.13 31.87
N ALA A 843 -8.37 1.28 32.30
CA ALA A 843 -9.22 0.17 32.71
C ALA A 843 -9.99 -0.36 31.49
N LEU A 844 -9.90 -1.67 31.24
CA LEU A 844 -10.64 -2.38 30.22
C LEU A 844 -11.51 -3.44 30.90
N ILE A 845 -12.82 -3.14 30.99
CA ILE A 845 -13.76 -3.84 31.86
C ILE A 845 -14.54 -4.86 31.05
N ASP A 846 -14.34 -6.14 31.35
CA ASP A 846 -14.93 -7.24 30.61
C ASP A 846 -16.32 -7.63 31.13
N ALA A 847 -17.23 -7.85 30.18
CA ALA A 847 -18.57 -8.40 30.39
C ALA A 847 -18.87 -9.49 29.35
N GLY A 848 -19.26 -10.68 29.79
CA GLY A 848 -19.55 -11.82 28.93
C GLY A 848 -21.03 -11.87 28.48
N PRO A 849 -21.34 -11.60 27.19
CA PRO A 849 -22.71 -11.66 26.68
C PRO A 849 -23.21 -13.11 26.54
N THR A 850 -24.53 -13.29 26.58
CA THR A 850 -25.18 -14.60 26.44
C THR A 850 -25.09 -15.12 25.00
N PRO A 851 -25.26 -16.44 24.74
CA PRO A 851 -25.34 -16.99 23.38
C PRO A 851 -26.51 -16.42 22.56
N TYR A 852 -27.49 -15.79 23.22
CA TYR A 852 -28.64 -15.17 22.58
C TYR A 852 -28.39 -13.71 22.16
N GLY A 853 -27.23 -13.13 22.49
CA GLY A 853 -26.90 -11.75 22.11
C GLY A 853 -27.35 -10.68 23.10
N THR A 854 -27.72 -11.08 24.32
CA THR A 854 -28.03 -10.13 25.41
C THR A 854 -26.84 -9.96 26.34
N ILE A 855 -26.68 -8.77 26.92
CA ILE A 855 -25.78 -8.54 28.07
C ILE A 855 -26.58 -8.89 29.34
N PRO A 856 -26.15 -9.83 30.19
CA PRO A 856 -26.86 -10.16 31.42
C PRO A 856 -27.18 -8.92 32.28
N PRO A 857 -28.39 -8.83 32.88
CA PRO A 857 -28.82 -7.64 33.62
C PRO A 857 -27.84 -7.17 34.71
N ILE A 858 -27.18 -8.09 35.40
CA ILE A 858 -26.17 -7.76 36.42
C ILE A 858 -24.98 -6.99 35.85
N PHE A 859 -24.51 -7.33 34.64
CA PHE A 859 -23.47 -6.56 33.97
C PHE A 859 -24.01 -5.19 33.54
N GLN A 860 -25.23 -5.12 33.00
CA GLN A 860 -25.85 -3.83 32.65
C GLN A 860 -25.99 -2.92 33.87
N GLU A 861 -26.37 -3.47 35.02
CA GLU A 861 -26.50 -2.75 36.29
C GLU A 861 -25.15 -2.18 36.72
N ARG A 862 -24.09 -3.00 36.80
CA ARG A 862 -22.74 -2.56 37.18
C ARG A 862 -22.18 -1.51 36.22
N LEU A 863 -22.39 -1.69 34.92
CA LEU A 863 -21.98 -0.71 33.90
C LEU A 863 -22.74 0.62 34.03
N LYS A 864 -24.06 0.60 34.25
CA LYS A 864 -24.86 1.82 34.48
C LYS A 864 -24.50 2.51 35.81
N GLN A 865 -24.18 1.75 36.86
CA GLN A 865 -23.71 2.27 38.14
C GLN A 865 -22.35 2.95 37.99
N LEU A 866 -21.41 2.32 37.26
CA LEU A 866 -20.13 2.93 36.90
C LEU A 866 -20.33 4.24 36.12
N GLY A 867 -21.20 4.22 35.11
CA GLY A 867 -21.53 5.43 34.34
C GLY A 867 -22.13 6.54 35.19
N SER A 868 -22.97 6.19 36.16
CA SER A 868 -23.56 7.14 37.11
C SER A 868 -22.49 7.78 37.99
N TRP A 869 -21.52 7.00 38.46
CA TRP A 869 -20.37 7.51 39.20
C TRP A 869 -19.46 8.40 38.34
N LEU A 870 -19.18 8.00 37.10
CA LEU A 870 -18.33 8.75 36.15
C LEU A 870 -18.98 10.06 35.68
N ARG A 871 -20.31 10.19 35.70
CA ARG A 871 -20.97 11.49 35.43
C ARG A 871 -20.62 12.54 36.48
N VAL A 872 -20.34 12.11 37.71
CA VAL A 872 -19.96 12.99 38.82
C VAL A 872 -18.44 13.14 38.86
N ASN A 873 -17.72 12.03 38.97
CA ASN A 873 -16.27 12.03 39.25
C ASN A 873 -15.40 11.92 37.99
N GLY A 874 -15.99 11.93 36.80
CA GLY A 874 -15.28 11.68 35.53
C GLY A 874 -14.21 12.71 35.21
N GLU A 875 -14.30 13.93 35.71
CA GLU A 875 -13.25 14.95 35.54
C GLU A 875 -11.91 14.55 36.20
N GLY A 876 -11.95 13.75 37.27
CA GLY A 876 -10.75 13.19 37.90
C GLY A 876 -10.26 11.89 37.24
N ILE A 877 -10.96 11.37 36.24
CA ILE A 877 -10.60 10.13 35.55
C ILE A 877 -10.16 10.44 34.12
N TYR A 878 -11.02 11.04 33.30
CA TYR A 878 -10.68 11.35 31.92
C TYR A 878 -9.69 12.49 31.85
N ARG A 879 -8.79 12.45 30.86
CA ARG A 879 -7.81 13.52 30.63
C ARG A 879 -6.98 13.88 31.88
N THR A 880 -6.76 12.90 32.77
CA THR A 880 -5.83 13.02 33.89
C THR A 880 -4.56 12.21 33.63
N VAL A 881 -3.52 12.51 34.40
CA VAL A 881 -2.26 11.76 34.46
C VAL A 881 -1.95 11.41 35.92
N PRO A 882 -1.06 10.45 36.19
CA PRO A 882 -0.58 10.18 37.54
C PRO A 882 -0.02 11.44 38.17
N TRP A 883 -0.47 11.75 39.40
CA TRP A 883 0.13 12.82 40.20
C TRP A 883 1.45 12.36 40.83
N LEU A 884 2.17 13.26 41.51
CA LEU A 884 3.45 12.97 42.16
C LEU A 884 3.37 11.72 43.06
N HIS A 885 2.27 11.60 43.81
CA HIS A 885 1.92 10.42 44.59
C HIS A 885 0.75 9.69 43.94
N GLN A 886 0.78 8.36 43.86
CA GLN A 886 -0.36 7.57 43.37
C GLN A 886 -1.33 7.21 44.49
N ASN A 887 -0.81 6.77 45.64
CA ASN A 887 -1.56 6.45 46.85
C ASN A 887 -1.08 7.39 47.97
N ASP A 888 -1.98 7.73 48.89
CA ASP A 888 -1.65 8.64 49.97
C ASP A 888 -0.68 8.03 51.00
N THR A 889 0.12 8.90 51.60
CA THR A 889 1.19 8.49 52.54
C THR A 889 0.68 8.17 53.94
N VAL A 890 -0.53 8.62 54.32
CA VAL A 890 -1.13 8.31 55.63
C VAL A 890 -2.48 7.58 55.53
N ASN A 891 -3.18 7.68 54.40
CA ASN A 891 -4.45 6.98 54.18
C ASN A 891 -4.38 6.04 52.95
N PRO A 892 -4.19 4.72 53.16
CA PRO A 892 -4.04 3.78 52.04
C PRO A 892 -5.30 3.64 51.17
N HIS A 893 -6.44 4.15 51.63
CA HIS A 893 -7.71 4.15 50.88
C HIS A 893 -7.89 5.41 50.01
N VAL A 894 -6.86 6.28 49.91
CA VAL A 894 -6.87 7.46 49.05
C VAL A 894 -5.88 7.34 47.89
N TRP A 895 -6.37 7.61 46.68
CA TRP A 895 -5.58 7.57 45.45
C TRP A 895 -5.68 8.88 44.68
N TYR A 896 -4.63 9.24 43.95
CA TYR A 896 -4.54 10.54 43.31
C TYR A 896 -4.42 10.48 41.80
N THR A 897 -4.94 11.53 41.16
CA THR A 897 -4.63 11.89 39.77
C THR A 897 -4.48 13.41 39.69
N VAL A 898 -3.91 13.91 38.59
CA VAL A 898 -3.83 15.34 38.30
C VAL A 898 -4.33 15.61 36.89
N SER A 899 -4.97 16.76 36.70
CA SER A 899 -5.43 17.17 35.37
C SER A 899 -4.26 17.31 34.40
N LYS A 900 -4.40 16.74 33.19
CA LYS A 900 -3.40 16.86 32.12
C LYS A 900 -3.20 18.33 31.68
N TYR A 901 -4.21 19.18 31.85
CA TYR A 901 -4.16 20.58 31.39
C TYR A 901 -3.97 21.59 32.51
N SER A 902 -3.92 21.15 33.77
CA SER A 902 -3.71 22.03 34.92
C SER A 902 -3.00 21.28 36.03
N SER A 903 -1.72 21.58 36.22
CA SER A 903 -0.91 20.96 37.29
C SER A 903 -1.34 21.37 38.69
N VAL A 904 -2.11 22.45 38.82
CA VAL A 904 -2.65 22.94 40.10
C VAL A 904 -3.97 22.28 40.49
N LEU A 905 -4.46 21.32 39.69
CA LEU A 905 -5.74 20.65 39.88
C LEU A 905 -5.56 19.15 40.11
N VAL A 906 -5.53 18.76 41.39
CA VAL A 906 -5.31 17.38 41.85
C VAL A 906 -6.64 16.79 42.34
N TYR A 907 -6.88 15.52 42.03
CA TYR A 907 -8.05 14.79 42.49
C TYR A 907 -7.63 13.70 43.47
N ALA A 908 -8.24 13.69 44.66
CA ALA A 908 -8.04 12.70 45.71
C ALA A 908 -9.28 11.80 45.82
N PHE A 909 -9.15 10.54 45.41
CA PHE A 909 -10.22 9.55 45.45
C PHE A 909 -10.22 8.79 46.76
N LEU A 910 -11.27 8.98 47.56
CA LEU A 910 -11.55 8.27 48.79
C LEU A 910 -12.40 7.02 48.50
N LEU A 911 -11.87 5.84 48.80
CA LEU A 911 -12.53 4.56 48.55
C LEU A 911 -13.43 4.10 49.69
N GLU A 912 -13.29 4.68 50.88
CA GLU A 912 -14.07 4.32 52.07
C GLU A 912 -14.44 5.59 52.84
N TRP A 913 -15.72 5.72 53.21
CA TRP A 913 -16.18 6.89 53.95
C TRP A 913 -15.75 6.80 55.42
N PRO A 914 -15.14 7.84 56.02
CA PRO A 914 -14.69 7.78 57.40
C PRO A 914 -15.86 7.86 58.39
N ASP A 915 -15.81 7.07 59.47
CA ASP A 915 -16.85 7.03 60.52
C ASP A 915 -17.09 8.38 61.20
N ASN A 916 -16.07 9.23 61.27
CA ASN A 916 -16.12 10.53 61.95
C ASN A 916 -16.14 11.73 61.00
N ASN A 917 -16.32 11.51 59.69
CA ASN A 917 -16.28 12.54 58.64
C ASN A 917 -14.95 13.32 58.56
N ILE A 918 -13.85 12.78 59.10
CA ILE A 918 -12.52 13.37 59.01
C ILE A 918 -11.66 12.54 58.06
N VAL A 919 -11.13 13.18 57.01
CA VAL A 919 -10.18 12.56 56.08
C VAL A 919 -8.81 13.19 56.28
N LYS A 920 -7.79 12.35 56.47
CA LYS A 920 -6.39 12.78 56.56
C LYS A 920 -5.68 12.43 55.26
N LEU A 921 -5.02 13.42 54.67
CA LEU A 921 -4.25 13.32 53.43
C LEU A 921 -2.81 13.73 53.74
N GLY A 922 -1.85 12.84 53.52
CA GLY A 922 -0.45 13.08 53.88
C GLY A 922 0.41 13.61 52.74
N ALA A 923 0.03 13.33 51.49
CA ALA A 923 0.78 13.75 50.31
C ALA A 923 0.57 15.23 49.90
N PRO A 924 -0.63 15.83 49.99
CA PRO A 924 -0.86 17.21 49.56
C PRO A 924 -0.21 18.23 50.49
N GLU A 925 0.53 19.19 49.92
CA GLU A 925 1.04 20.34 50.66
C GLU A 925 0.17 21.57 50.37
N PRO A 926 -0.58 22.09 51.36
CA PRO A 926 -1.47 23.22 51.11
C PRO A 926 -0.72 24.55 51.03
N SER A 927 -1.18 25.43 50.14
CA SER A 927 -0.79 26.84 50.06
C SER A 927 -1.85 27.76 50.67
N SER A 928 -1.55 29.06 50.77
CA SER A 928 -2.53 30.07 51.21
C SER A 928 -3.72 30.24 50.24
N LYS A 929 -3.63 29.70 49.02
CA LYS A 929 -4.69 29.73 48.01
C LYS A 929 -5.45 28.40 47.90
N THR A 930 -5.09 27.38 48.69
CA THR A 930 -5.67 26.05 48.53
C THR A 930 -7.16 26.03 48.82
N VAL A 931 -7.93 25.52 47.86
CA VAL A 931 -9.38 25.30 48.00
C VAL A 931 -9.67 23.82 47.72
N VAL A 932 -10.52 23.23 48.56
CA VAL A 932 -10.93 21.83 48.45
C VAL A 932 -12.44 21.75 48.21
N TYR A 933 -12.85 20.92 47.25
CA TYR A 933 -14.25 20.61 46.98
C TYR A 933 -14.46 19.10 46.98
N LEU A 934 -15.61 18.63 47.46
CA LEU A 934 -16.11 17.29 47.13
C LEU A 934 -16.78 17.39 45.75
N VAL A 935 -16.37 16.58 44.79
CA VAL A 935 -16.90 16.66 43.42
C VAL A 935 -18.40 16.35 43.42
N GLY A 936 -19.19 17.21 42.79
CA GLY A 936 -20.66 17.13 42.78
C GLY A 936 -21.37 17.77 44.00
N TYR A 937 -20.62 18.24 45.00
CA TYR A 937 -21.14 19.00 46.13
C TYR A 937 -20.82 20.50 45.97
N PRO A 938 -21.78 21.42 46.20
CA PRO A 938 -21.64 22.83 45.83
C PRO A 938 -20.67 23.61 46.71
N ASP A 939 -20.57 23.30 48.01
CA ASP A 939 -19.79 24.11 48.94
C ASP A 939 -18.33 23.61 49.08
N PRO A 940 -17.37 24.51 49.37
CA PRO A 940 -16.00 24.12 49.71
C PRO A 940 -15.95 23.27 50.99
N ILE A 941 -15.04 22.30 51.02
CA ILE A 941 -14.79 21.45 52.18
C ILE A 941 -13.77 22.13 53.11
N PRO A 942 -14.12 22.38 54.39
CA PRO A 942 -13.18 22.92 55.36
C PRO A 942 -11.97 22.01 55.55
N TRP A 943 -10.78 22.63 55.64
CA TRP A 943 -9.54 21.90 55.85
C TRP A 943 -8.58 22.64 56.80
N LYS A 944 -7.65 21.89 57.41
CA LYS A 944 -6.54 22.42 58.21
C LYS A 944 -5.24 21.72 57.82
N ALA A 945 -4.11 22.42 57.90
CA ALA A 945 -2.81 21.80 57.71
C ALA A 945 -2.56 20.74 58.81
N GLY A 946 -2.03 19.58 58.43
CA GLY A 946 -1.70 18.51 59.37
C GLY A 946 -0.48 18.87 60.24
N PRO A 947 -0.39 18.33 61.47
CA PRO A 947 0.71 18.66 62.40
C PRO A 947 2.10 18.23 61.92
N ASN A 948 2.18 17.29 60.98
CA ASN A 948 3.44 16.77 60.39
C ASN A 948 3.50 16.98 58.88
N GLY A 949 2.79 17.98 58.34
CA GLY A 949 2.51 18.12 56.91
C GLY A 949 1.19 17.46 56.51
N GLY A 950 0.76 17.67 55.26
CA GLY A 950 -0.52 17.17 54.75
C GLY A 950 -1.73 18.08 55.01
N ILE A 951 -2.92 17.57 54.68
CA ILE A 951 -4.21 18.24 54.82
C ILE A 951 -5.18 17.34 55.61
N GLN A 952 -5.85 17.90 56.61
CA GLN A 952 -6.99 17.27 57.28
C GLN A 952 -8.29 17.93 56.81
N LEU A 953 -9.16 17.16 56.14
CA LEU A 953 -10.48 17.58 55.69
C LEU A 953 -11.54 17.27 56.77
N THR A 954 -12.50 18.16 56.94
CA THR A 954 -13.69 17.93 57.77
C THR A 954 -14.92 17.98 56.87
N ILE A 955 -15.45 16.81 56.54
CA ILE A 955 -16.63 16.69 55.67
C ILE A 955 -17.87 17.08 56.49
N PRO A 956 -18.75 17.96 55.98
CA PRO A 956 -20.02 18.24 56.66
C PRO A 956 -20.91 16.99 56.68
N ASN A 957 -21.90 16.95 57.57
CA ASN A 957 -22.94 15.92 57.53
C ASN A 957 -23.80 16.13 56.27
N ILE A 958 -23.57 15.33 55.22
CA ILE A 958 -24.31 15.39 53.96
C ILE A 958 -25.48 14.39 54.01
N PRO A 959 -26.74 14.83 53.95
CA PRO A 959 -27.89 13.93 53.85
C PRO A 959 -27.82 13.07 52.58
N LEU A 960 -28.31 11.83 52.64
CA LEU A 960 -28.31 10.90 51.49
C LEU A 960 -28.84 11.52 50.17
N PRO A 961 -29.92 12.32 50.14
CA PRO A 961 -30.40 12.96 48.90
C PRO A 961 -29.44 14.00 48.30
N GLN A 962 -28.50 14.51 49.09
CA GLN A 962 -27.48 15.48 48.68
C GLN A 962 -26.10 14.82 48.46
N MET A 963 -25.97 13.52 48.75
CA MET A 963 -24.74 12.79 48.50
C MET A 963 -24.52 12.67 46.99
N PRO A 964 -23.41 13.20 46.44
CA PRO A 964 -23.25 13.34 45.00
C PRO A 964 -23.10 11.98 44.29
N CYS A 965 -22.50 10.99 44.96
CA CYS A 965 -22.32 9.64 44.45
C CYS A 965 -22.16 8.64 45.59
N MET A 966 -22.22 7.34 45.28
CA MET A 966 -22.02 6.24 46.21
C MET A 966 -20.68 5.53 45.94
N TRP A 967 -20.27 4.65 46.86
CA TRP A 967 -19.16 3.68 46.77
C TRP A 967 -17.73 4.26 46.83
N ALA A 968 -17.47 5.38 46.14
CA ALA A 968 -16.20 6.11 46.21
C ALA A 968 -16.46 7.59 45.93
N TRP A 969 -15.58 8.47 46.41
CA TRP A 969 -15.76 9.92 46.35
C TRP A 969 -14.47 10.60 45.90
N ALA A 970 -14.57 11.70 45.15
CA ALA A 970 -13.40 12.47 44.72
C ALA A 970 -13.40 13.85 45.35
N PHE A 971 -12.25 14.25 45.90
CA PHE A 971 -11.99 15.63 46.30
C PHE A 971 -11.14 16.32 45.24
N ARG A 972 -11.56 17.53 44.86
CA ARG A 972 -10.81 18.43 43.99
C ARG A 972 -9.97 19.35 44.87
N LEU A 973 -8.65 19.19 44.81
CA LEU A 973 -7.65 20.02 45.49
C LEU A 973 -7.07 21.01 44.47
N ILE A 974 -7.25 22.31 44.74
CA ILE A 974 -6.81 23.40 43.85
C ILE A 974 -5.67 24.17 44.52
N ASP A 975 -4.65 24.55 43.76
CA ASP A 975 -3.52 25.41 44.20
C ASP A 975 -2.75 24.82 45.40
N LEU A 976 -2.35 23.55 45.32
CA LEU A 976 -1.35 22.96 46.21
C LEU A 976 0.04 23.55 45.93
N SER A 977 0.96 23.49 46.91
CA SER A 977 2.34 23.97 46.73
C SER A 977 3.27 22.98 46.03
N ASN A 978 2.89 21.69 45.97
CA ASN A 978 3.70 20.59 45.45
C ASN A 978 3.15 19.90 44.20
#